data_AF-A0A8S4FNL2-F1
#
_entry.id   AF-A0A8S4FNL2-F1
#
_cell.length_a   1.000
_cell.length_b   1.000
_cell.length_c   1.000
_cell.angle_alpha   90.00
_cell.angle_beta   90.00
_cell.angle_gamma   90.00
#
_symmetry.space_group_name_H-M   'P 1'
#
loop_
_entity.id
_entity.type
_entity.pdbx_description
1 polymer ?
#
loop_
_entity_poly.entity_id
_entity_poly.type
_entity_poly.pdbx_seq_one_letter_code
_entity_poly.pdbx_strand_id
1 'polypeptide(L)'
;MPLTSAERQRRYRERLKNNDPKKWEEHKKKEAQKKKQNYKKVSELSETEKSARHSTNHSPEAIWAHLKPILTHITRQSPEIDSIHIFSDGPTTQYRQKKNFFLFTTIIKDFAMTGTWNFFEASHGKGAADGIGGSVKRLLDKKVSYGNDILDAESALTLLKDETSIKLFCIAHDSKTGTWPLPLLHIFLLLGLYQVRHGAPQDGATRDGARQPVLATATRRQRKNVRLGPTTRQEKCECVLKNLFRKHRAPAPPPLLMHHHLSVKKLLTPMCKKKISAEQKKKIDRDLLDLCVDGFHPFTLVEERAFRKFCRWIPGYVLPSRKTLSNSLLDETYNKVREQVQSQINRDVQTICLTTDLWTSRITESYIAVTGHYLTEDLQLKTVLLGCCHFSGNHTAANIGSELRALVDIWGLTGKVNFVVSDNAANVVKGVKDSGWKHFGCFAHTLNLVVEDAIKPCREKIDKVKKVVGHYKKSTVSSERLIKYQVQQNANCQPLRLIQDVETRWNSTFYMLRRFVQLQEAVRATMALVDRDLPQITADDWKVYQELVLVLRPFEELTSTMSGEKYVTASSVIVMTRCLQEACRTMMEKTDQPTVNEVALLLKVGISERLKGIEQSGTFSLCTFLDPRFKTQAFSDPHEAQKTKERVRRLVANIISEDEIAAPEAPSTSTMTTQENEFNPWPIFDKLVGQSVGQQGTPTSKAIKEVDMYLADERLPRKTQAGTWNCPLQWWKNHRAVYPNLTKLYIRHCNIVSTSVPCERMFSKTGLIINQRRTRLQTSKVEKIMFLNVFDTETRDDTRYRKIQRRPTPTAERVNTTNPSLAAGEAAACRLRRTLKYRARLLASSTPQSGYWLNAYPSANLGTLLDRTTLAVAISLRLGLQTNEPHRCRCGEHADRRGHHGLSCGRSAGRIARHAALNDTIRRALASANVPATLEPSGIMRDDGKRPDGMSLVPWKRGRLLVWDATCVDTLAPSHLPSTSREAGAAAGRAEMMKGRKYASLGEGYMFVPFGVETLGPWGLEARQLFKDISTRLIEVSRDPRAGSYLAQRLSIAIQRGNAASVLGTLPDSGSDLASIFFLV
;
A
#
# COMPACT_ATOMS: atom_id res chain seq x y z
N MET A 1 -6.67 -28.86 24.48
CA MET A 1 -6.98 -28.50 23.08
C MET A 1 -7.20 -29.75 22.25
N PRO A 2 -8.14 -29.76 21.29
CA PRO A 2 -8.17 -30.80 20.27
C PRO A 2 -6.92 -30.68 19.40
N LEU A 3 -6.17 -31.78 19.26
CA LEU A 3 -4.96 -31.82 18.42
C LEU A 3 -5.25 -31.31 17.01
N THR A 4 -4.32 -30.57 16.40
CA THR A 4 -4.45 -30.18 14.99
C THR A 4 -4.46 -31.43 14.10
N SER A 5 -5.04 -31.35 12.89
CA SER A 5 -5.10 -32.51 11.97
C SER A 5 -3.70 -33.04 11.64
N ALA A 6 -2.72 -32.16 11.49
CA ALA A 6 -1.32 -32.49 11.29
C ALA A 6 -0.70 -33.24 12.48
N GLU A 7 -0.97 -32.82 13.72
CA GLU A 7 -0.46 -33.49 14.92
C GLU A 7 -1.15 -34.83 15.19
N ARG A 8 -2.45 -34.95 14.90
CA ARG A 8 -3.15 -36.26 14.91
C ARG A 8 -2.51 -37.22 13.91
N GLN A 9 -2.29 -36.78 12.68
CA GLN A 9 -1.62 -37.60 11.66
C GLN A 9 -0.18 -37.95 12.04
N ARG A 10 0.57 -37.04 12.68
CA ARG A 10 1.92 -37.33 13.17
C ARG A 10 1.91 -38.40 14.28
N ARG A 11 1.10 -38.23 15.32
CA ARG A 11 0.96 -39.21 16.42
C ARG A 11 0.32 -40.54 15.97
N TYR A 12 -0.46 -40.54 14.89
CA TYR A 12 -0.97 -41.76 14.26
C TYR A 12 0.14 -42.52 13.52
N ARG A 13 0.99 -41.82 12.74
CA ARG A 13 2.16 -42.40 12.06
C ARG A 13 3.21 -42.93 13.04
N GLU A 14 3.49 -42.19 14.10
CA GLU A 14 4.42 -42.60 15.16
C GLU A 14 3.90 -43.84 15.92
N ARG A 15 2.59 -43.94 16.21
CA ARG A 15 1.99 -45.14 16.81
C ARG A 15 1.95 -46.35 15.87
N LEU A 16 1.60 -46.15 14.59
CA LEU A 16 1.65 -47.21 13.57
C LEU A 16 3.06 -47.78 13.42
N LYS A 17 4.08 -46.91 13.34
CA LYS A 17 5.48 -47.31 13.21
C LYS A 17 5.98 -48.16 14.38
N ASN A 18 5.51 -47.89 15.58
CA ASN A 18 6.00 -48.56 16.80
C ASN A 18 5.19 -49.82 17.16
N ASN A 19 3.88 -49.88 16.85
CA ASN A 19 3.00 -50.96 17.33
C ASN A 19 2.62 -51.98 16.25
N ASP A 20 2.68 -51.64 14.95
CA ASP A 20 2.31 -52.56 13.85
C ASP A 20 3.18 -52.32 12.61
N PRO A 21 4.38 -52.94 12.55
CA PRO A 21 5.33 -52.74 11.44
C PRO A 21 4.75 -53.14 10.07
N LYS A 22 3.84 -54.13 10.01
CA LYS A 22 3.18 -54.54 8.76
C LYS A 22 2.21 -53.46 8.26
N LYS A 23 1.33 -52.93 9.12
CA LYS A 23 0.47 -51.79 8.73
C LYS A 23 1.27 -50.52 8.45
N TRP A 24 2.43 -50.33 9.08
CA TRP A 24 3.31 -49.21 8.76
C TRP A 24 3.87 -49.31 7.33
N GLU A 25 4.27 -50.50 6.87
CA GLU A 25 4.68 -50.71 5.47
C GLU A 25 3.51 -50.56 4.48
N GLU A 26 2.31 -51.03 4.82
CA GLU A 26 1.12 -50.74 4.00
C GLU A 26 0.79 -49.24 3.94
N HIS A 27 0.92 -48.53 5.06
CA HIS A 27 0.73 -47.08 5.12
C HIS A 27 1.80 -46.36 4.29
N LYS A 28 3.06 -46.81 4.30
CA LYS A 28 4.11 -46.30 3.39
C LYS A 28 3.78 -46.58 1.93
N LYS A 29 3.32 -47.80 1.58
CA LYS A 29 2.91 -48.15 0.22
C LYS A 29 1.74 -47.26 -0.24
N LYS A 30 0.71 -47.06 0.59
CA LYS A 30 -0.42 -46.15 0.32
C LYS A 30 0.02 -44.69 0.19
N GLU A 31 0.90 -44.17 1.06
CA GLU A 31 1.48 -42.81 0.90
C GLU A 31 2.36 -42.68 -0.34
N ALA A 32 3.15 -43.71 -0.69
CA ALA A 32 3.98 -43.72 -1.90
C ALA A 32 3.13 -43.79 -3.17
N GLN A 33 2.00 -44.51 -3.14
CA GLN A 33 1.04 -44.61 -4.24
C GLN A 33 0.23 -43.31 -4.38
N LYS A 34 -0.14 -42.67 -3.28
CA LYS A 34 -0.75 -41.32 -3.25
C LYS A 34 0.23 -40.23 -3.69
N LYS A 35 1.53 -40.36 -3.36
CA LYS A 35 2.62 -39.54 -3.93
C LYS A 35 2.83 -39.82 -5.42
N LYS A 36 2.79 -41.08 -5.89
CA LYS A 36 2.84 -41.41 -7.32
C LYS A 36 1.65 -40.83 -8.08
N GLN A 37 0.43 -40.87 -7.53
CA GLN A 37 -0.75 -40.20 -8.11
C GLN A 37 -0.60 -38.67 -8.15
N ASN A 38 -0.11 -38.04 -7.08
CA ASN A 38 0.18 -36.60 -7.09
C ASN A 38 1.34 -36.23 -8.02
N TYR A 39 2.34 -37.09 -8.20
CA TYR A 39 3.40 -36.90 -9.20
C TYR A 39 2.86 -37.07 -10.63
N LYS A 40 1.92 -38.00 -10.86
CA LYS A 40 1.25 -38.17 -12.15
C LYS A 40 0.44 -36.90 -12.52
N LYS A 41 -0.29 -36.34 -11.54
CA LYS A 41 -0.93 -35.00 -11.62
C LYS A 41 0.03 -33.82 -11.83
N VAL A 42 1.34 -34.00 -11.63
CA VAL A 42 2.36 -32.96 -11.85
C VAL A 42 3.14 -33.21 -13.15
N SER A 43 3.13 -34.44 -13.70
CA SER A 43 3.69 -34.72 -15.03
C SER A 43 2.77 -34.31 -16.18
N GLU A 44 1.46 -34.17 -15.94
CA GLU A 44 0.44 -33.74 -16.93
C GLU A 44 0.43 -32.19 -17.13
N LEU A 45 1.60 -31.55 -17.05
CA LEU A 45 1.75 -30.09 -17.15
C LEU A 45 1.60 -29.51 -18.59
N SER A 46 1.38 -30.34 -19.61
CA SER A 46 1.12 -29.89 -20.98
C SER A 46 -0.30 -29.34 -21.19
N GLU A 47 -1.29 -29.74 -20.39
CA GLU A 47 -2.66 -29.19 -20.50
C GLU A 47 -2.77 -27.74 -20.00
N THR A 48 -1.84 -27.30 -19.14
CA THR A 48 -1.85 -25.92 -18.62
C THR A 48 -1.61 -24.86 -19.71
N GLU A 49 -0.93 -25.20 -20.82
CA GLU A 49 -0.76 -24.29 -21.96
C GLU A 49 -1.99 -24.21 -22.88
N LYS A 50 -2.95 -25.15 -22.78
CA LYS A 50 -4.27 -25.03 -23.42
C LYS A 50 -5.21 -24.22 -22.52
N SER A 51 -5.31 -24.57 -21.23
CA SER A 51 -6.16 -23.86 -20.26
C SER A 51 -5.79 -22.39 -20.07
N ALA A 52 -4.50 -22.03 -20.12
CA ALA A 52 -4.05 -20.64 -19.99
C ALA A 52 -4.51 -19.72 -21.13
N ARG A 53 -4.85 -20.25 -22.32
CA ARG A 53 -5.31 -19.45 -23.49
C ARG A 53 -6.76 -18.98 -23.37
N HIS A 54 -7.54 -19.60 -22.49
CA HIS A 54 -8.94 -19.26 -22.21
C HIS A 54 -9.11 -18.65 -20.81
N SER A 55 -8.01 -18.23 -20.18
CA SER A 55 -8.00 -17.78 -18.79
C SER A 55 -8.06 -16.25 -18.70
N THR A 56 -9.17 -15.71 -18.20
CA THR A 56 -9.30 -14.29 -17.83
C THR A 56 -8.51 -13.92 -16.56
N ASN A 57 -7.84 -14.88 -15.92
CA ASN A 57 -7.00 -14.62 -14.75
C ASN A 57 -5.67 -13.95 -15.13
N HIS A 58 -5.29 -12.90 -14.40
CA HIS A 58 -3.96 -12.27 -14.47
C HIS A 58 -2.81 -13.13 -13.90
N SER A 59 -2.84 -14.44 -14.16
CA SER A 59 -1.72 -15.32 -13.85
C SER A 59 -0.54 -15.00 -14.79
N PRO A 60 0.71 -15.08 -14.30
CA PRO A 60 1.90 -15.00 -15.14
C PRO A 60 1.83 -15.93 -16.36
N GLU A 61 1.32 -17.14 -16.15
CA GLU A 61 1.17 -18.17 -17.18
C GLU A 61 0.22 -17.74 -18.31
N ALA A 62 -0.93 -17.14 -18.00
CA ALA A 62 -1.88 -16.61 -19.00
C ALA A 62 -1.32 -15.38 -19.74
N ILE A 63 -0.70 -14.44 -19.02
CA ILE A 63 -0.07 -13.24 -19.63
C ILE A 63 0.96 -13.65 -20.69
N TRP A 64 1.79 -14.65 -20.38
CA TRP A 64 2.79 -15.17 -21.32
C TRP A 64 2.22 -16.01 -22.46
N ALA A 65 1.06 -16.67 -22.26
CA ALA A 65 0.33 -17.36 -23.32
C ALA A 65 -0.21 -16.38 -24.39
N HIS A 66 -0.70 -15.20 -23.99
CA HIS A 66 -1.15 -14.16 -24.93
C HIS A 66 0.00 -13.38 -25.58
N LEU A 67 1.14 -13.21 -24.89
CA LEU A 67 2.34 -12.58 -25.46
C LEU A 67 3.00 -13.41 -26.56
N LYS A 68 3.03 -14.75 -26.42
CA LYS A 68 3.79 -15.64 -27.32
C LYS A 68 3.37 -15.53 -28.80
N PRO A 69 2.07 -15.46 -29.18
CA PRO A 69 1.65 -15.17 -30.55
C PRO A 69 2.13 -13.81 -31.08
N ILE A 70 2.02 -12.73 -30.27
CA ILE A 70 2.46 -11.39 -30.66
C ILE A 70 3.97 -11.39 -30.97
N LEU A 71 4.77 -11.97 -30.07
CA LEU A 71 6.23 -12.06 -30.27
C LEU A 71 6.58 -12.90 -31.51
N THR A 72 5.85 -13.98 -31.78
CA THR A 72 6.01 -14.81 -32.99
C THR A 72 5.71 -14.02 -34.26
N HIS A 73 4.66 -13.19 -34.24
CA HIS A 73 4.29 -12.35 -35.38
C HIS A 73 5.32 -11.23 -35.63
N ILE A 74 5.78 -10.56 -34.57
CA ILE A 74 6.78 -9.48 -34.66
C ILE A 74 8.12 -10.03 -35.19
N THR A 75 8.62 -11.14 -34.63
CA THR A 75 9.89 -11.76 -35.07
C THR A 75 9.83 -12.23 -36.53
N ARG A 76 8.63 -12.49 -37.08
CA ARG A 76 8.43 -12.86 -38.49
C ARG A 76 8.27 -11.66 -39.43
N GLN A 77 7.60 -10.58 -39.01
CA GLN A 77 7.39 -9.39 -39.83
C GLN A 77 8.57 -8.41 -39.79
N SER A 78 9.31 -8.39 -38.69
CA SER A 78 10.42 -7.49 -38.41
C SER A 78 11.59 -8.26 -37.78
N PRO A 79 12.29 -9.11 -38.56
CA PRO A 79 13.44 -9.90 -38.08
C PRO A 79 14.63 -9.03 -37.63
N GLU A 80 14.63 -7.74 -37.95
CA GLU A 80 15.61 -6.74 -37.49
C GLU A 80 15.47 -6.35 -36.01
N ILE A 81 14.36 -6.70 -35.33
CA ILE A 81 14.14 -6.34 -33.93
C ILE A 81 14.84 -7.35 -33.00
N ASP A 82 15.96 -6.93 -32.41
CA ASP A 82 16.80 -7.74 -31.54
C ASP A 82 16.53 -7.55 -30.03
N SER A 83 15.59 -6.68 -29.65
CA SER A 83 15.46 -6.17 -28.28
C SER A 83 14.02 -5.87 -27.85
N ILE A 84 13.69 -6.22 -26.60
CA ILE A 84 12.38 -6.02 -25.96
C ILE A 84 12.53 -5.28 -24.63
N HIS A 85 11.67 -4.28 -24.41
CA HIS A 85 11.59 -3.54 -23.15
C HIS A 85 10.19 -3.69 -22.55
N ILE A 86 10.08 -4.46 -21.46
CA ILE A 86 8.85 -4.57 -20.67
C ILE A 86 8.88 -3.48 -19.58
N PHE A 87 7.75 -2.81 -19.36
CA PHE A 87 7.57 -1.80 -18.31
C PHE A 87 6.44 -2.21 -17.36
N SER A 88 6.60 -2.00 -16.06
CA SER A 88 5.64 -2.47 -15.05
C SER A 88 5.58 -1.59 -13.80
N ASP A 89 4.48 -1.71 -13.05
CA ASP A 89 4.14 -0.87 -11.90
C ASP A 89 4.88 -1.29 -10.62
N GLY A 90 5.86 -0.49 -10.20
CA GLY A 90 6.24 -0.32 -8.78
C GLY A 90 7.23 -1.34 -8.19
N PRO A 91 8.24 -0.89 -7.42
CA PRO A 91 9.27 -1.77 -6.86
C PRO A 91 8.72 -2.73 -5.79
N THR A 92 7.66 -2.38 -5.06
CA THR A 92 7.02 -3.31 -4.10
C THR A 92 6.33 -4.50 -4.78
N THR A 93 6.07 -4.41 -6.09
CA THR A 93 5.48 -5.48 -6.90
C THR A 93 6.55 -6.44 -7.46
N GLN A 94 7.82 -6.00 -7.52
CA GLN A 94 8.98 -6.75 -8.02
C GLN A 94 9.10 -8.14 -7.36
N TYR A 95 8.92 -8.23 -6.04
CA TYR A 95 9.00 -9.50 -5.29
C TYR A 95 7.74 -10.38 -5.40
N ARG A 96 6.58 -9.81 -5.79
CA ARG A 96 5.36 -10.59 -6.09
C ARG A 96 5.42 -11.22 -7.49
N GLN A 97 6.09 -10.58 -8.44
CA GLN A 97 6.12 -10.98 -9.86
C GLN A 97 7.23 -11.99 -10.24
N LYS A 98 7.84 -12.69 -9.27
CA LYS A 98 8.94 -13.65 -9.49
C LYS A 98 8.68 -14.70 -10.60
N LYS A 99 7.42 -15.10 -10.81
CA LYS A 99 6.98 -16.02 -11.87
C LYS A 99 7.00 -15.36 -13.26
N ASN A 100 6.51 -14.12 -13.37
CA ASN A 100 6.53 -13.35 -14.61
C ASN A 100 7.96 -13.09 -15.08
N PHE A 101 8.87 -12.77 -14.15
CA PHE A 101 10.29 -12.61 -14.44
C PHE A 101 10.98 -13.93 -14.85
N PHE A 102 10.61 -15.05 -14.22
CA PHE A 102 11.07 -16.39 -14.63
C PHE A 102 10.60 -16.75 -16.06
N LEU A 103 9.34 -16.47 -16.38
CA LEU A 103 8.78 -16.72 -17.71
C LEU A 103 9.45 -15.83 -18.77
N PHE A 104 9.61 -14.53 -18.51
CA PHE A 104 10.38 -13.61 -19.34
C PHE A 104 11.77 -14.13 -19.69
N THR A 105 12.57 -14.44 -18.66
CA THR A 105 13.95 -14.95 -18.82
C THR A 105 14.03 -16.34 -19.44
N THR A 106 12.90 -17.02 -19.66
CA THR A 106 12.83 -18.33 -20.33
C THR A 106 12.33 -18.18 -21.76
N ILE A 107 11.17 -17.53 -21.96
CA ILE A 107 10.45 -17.46 -23.24
C ILE A 107 11.12 -16.49 -24.23
N ILE A 108 11.68 -15.36 -23.78
CA ILE A 108 12.37 -14.41 -24.68
C ILE A 108 13.52 -15.07 -25.46
N LYS A 109 14.17 -16.09 -24.87
CA LYS A 109 15.26 -16.84 -25.52
C LYS A 109 14.79 -17.67 -26.71
N ASP A 110 13.53 -18.10 -26.72
CA ASP A 110 12.96 -18.86 -27.84
C ASP A 110 12.75 -17.97 -29.09
N PHE A 111 12.85 -16.64 -28.94
CA PHE A 111 12.72 -15.64 -30.02
C PHE A 111 14.07 -15.00 -30.42
N ALA A 112 15.19 -15.43 -29.82
CA ALA A 112 16.53 -14.86 -30.04
C ALA A 112 16.70 -13.35 -29.71
N MET A 113 15.73 -12.74 -29.03
CA MET A 113 15.76 -11.32 -28.64
C MET A 113 16.45 -11.10 -27.29
N THR A 114 17.04 -9.92 -27.09
CA THR A 114 17.46 -9.40 -25.79
C THR A 114 16.27 -8.77 -25.07
N GLY A 115 16.34 -8.63 -23.73
CA GLY A 115 15.18 -8.22 -22.94
C GLY A 115 15.53 -7.47 -21.66
N THR A 116 14.90 -6.30 -21.47
CA THR A 116 14.89 -5.57 -20.18
C THR A 116 13.49 -5.60 -19.55
N TRP A 117 13.43 -5.62 -18.22
CA TRP A 117 12.19 -5.45 -17.45
C TRP A 117 12.36 -4.28 -16.49
N ASN A 118 11.67 -3.18 -16.80
CA ASN A 118 11.79 -1.89 -16.17
C ASN A 118 10.61 -1.65 -15.22
N PHE A 119 10.83 -0.90 -14.15
CA PHE A 119 9.79 -0.57 -13.17
C PHE A 119 9.65 0.95 -13.03
N PHE A 120 8.41 1.45 -13.00
CA PHE A 120 8.16 2.84 -12.65
C PHE A 120 8.26 3.04 -11.13
N GLU A 121 8.90 4.14 -10.71
CA GLU A 121 9.30 4.41 -9.33
C GLU A 121 8.12 4.51 -8.34
N ALA A 122 6.95 4.97 -8.81
CA ALA A 122 5.75 5.12 -8.01
C ALA A 122 4.68 4.08 -8.38
N SER A 123 4.35 3.17 -7.44
CA SER A 123 3.01 2.54 -7.37
C SER A 123 2.80 1.69 -6.12
N HIS A 124 2.39 2.33 -5.03
CA HIS A 124 1.45 1.70 -4.09
C HIS A 124 0.02 1.72 -4.65
N GLY A 125 -0.15 1.14 -5.84
CA GLY A 125 -1.42 0.71 -6.42
C GLY A 125 -2.34 1.78 -7.02
N LYS A 126 -2.19 2.01 -8.34
CA LYS A 126 -3.14 2.71 -9.24
C LYS A 126 -3.34 4.20 -8.96
N GLY A 127 -2.45 5.03 -9.51
CA GLY A 127 -2.63 6.48 -9.65
C GLY A 127 -1.67 7.05 -10.72
N ALA A 128 -2.19 7.92 -11.60
CA ALA A 128 -1.53 8.67 -12.69
C ALA A 128 -0.70 7.90 -13.75
N ALA A 129 0.23 7.03 -13.35
CA ALA A 129 1.18 6.35 -14.22
C ALA A 129 0.69 4.99 -14.76
N ASP A 130 -0.53 4.92 -15.31
CA ASP A 130 -1.01 3.73 -16.07
C ASP A 130 -0.35 3.64 -17.47
N GLY A 131 0.92 4.06 -17.57
CA GLY A 131 1.79 4.10 -18.75
C GLY A 131 1.08 4.36 -20.09
N ILE A 132 1.26 3.41 -21.01
CA ILE A 132 0.66 3.43 -22.34
C ILE A 132 -0.84 3.07 -22.26
N GLY A 133 -1.21 2.07 -21.43
CA GLY A 133 -2.58 1.55 -21.34
C GLY A 133 -3.62 2.60 -20.91
N GLY A 134 -3.28 3.47 -19.97
CA GLY A 134 -4.13 4.58 -19.54
C GLY A 134 -4.17 5.73 -20.54
N SER A 135 -3.13 5.91 -21.35
CA SER A 135 -3.13 6.90 -22.43
C SER A 135 -4.07 6.46 -23.57
N VAL A 136 -4.10 5.18 -23.89
CA VAL A 136 -5.06 4.64 -24.88
C VAL A 136 -6.49 4.62 -24.34
N LYS A 137 -6.72 4.24 -23.08
CA LYS A 137 -8.07 4.36 -22.46
C LYS A 137 -8.61 5.77 -22.59
N ARG A 138 -7.83 6.79 -22.19
CA ARG A 138 -8.22 8.21 -22.34
C ARG A 138 -8.51 8.63 -23.77
N LEU A 139 -7.81 8.06 -24.77
CA LEU A 139 -8.06 8.35 -26.18
C LEU A 139 -9.37 7.71 -26.67
N LEU A 140 -9.66 6.48 -26.26
CA LEU A 140 -10.94 5.82 -26.49
C LEU A 140 -12.10 6.53 -25.77
N ASP A 141 -11.93 6.86 -24.48
CA ASP A 141 -12.91 7.64 -23.70
C ASP A 141 -13.22 8.97 -24.41
N LYS A 142 -12.21 9.61 -25.01
CA LYS A 142 -12.39 10.82 -25.81
C LYS A 142 -13.18 10.57 -27.10
N LYS A 143 -12.93 9.48 -27.82
CA LYS A 143 -13.70 9.09 -29.02
C LYS A 143 -15.17 8.79 -28.69
N VAL A 144 -15.43 8.11 -27.58
CA VAL A 144 -16.79 7.90 -27.05
C VAL A 144 -17.45 9.23 -26.70
N SER A 145 -16.72 10.16 -26.07
CA SER A 145 -17.26 11.50 -25.77
C SER A 145 -17.58 12.37 -27.00
N TYR A 146 -17.11 11.98 -28.19
CA TYR A 146 -17.48 12.58 -29.48
C TYR A 146 -18.51 11.73 -30.27
N GLY A 147 -19.24 10.83 -29.60
CA GLY A 147 -20.34 10.07 -30.20
C GLY A 147 -19.92 8.84 -31.02
N ASN A 148 -18.73 8.26 -30.75
CA ASN A 148 -18.30 7.01 -31.40
C ASN A 148 -18.48 5.84 -30.43
N ASP A 149 -19.38 4.90 -30.74
CA ASP A 149 -19.58 3.71 -29.91
C ASP A 149 -18.44 2.68 -30.07
N ILE A 150 -18.07 2.05 -28.95
CA ILE A 150 -17.06 0.99 -28.89
C ILE A 150 -17.73 -0.27 -28.36
N LEU A 151 -18.18 -1.13 -29.28
CA LEU A 151 -18.89 -2.36 -28.93
C LEU A 151 -17.94 -3.51 -28.57
N ASP A 152 -16.76 -3.56 -29.22
CA ASP A 152 -15.76 -4.60 -29.02
C ASP A 152 -14.30 -4.10 -29.20
N ALA A 153 -13.35 -5.02 -29.08
CA ALA A 153 -11.92 -4.73 -29.19
C ALA A 153 -11.45 -4.42 -30.63
N GLU A 154 -12.20 -4.82 -31.66
CA GLU A 154 -11.88 -4.52 -33.06
C GLU A 154 -12.39 -3.13 -33.46
N SER A 155 -13.54 -2.73 -32.94
CA SER A 155 -14.08 -1.36 -32.95
C SER A 155 -13.08 -0.40 -32.29
N ALA A 156 -12.60 -0.75 -31.09
CA ALA A 156 -11.58 0.02 -30.37
C ALA A 156 -10.26 0.11 -31.15
N LEU A 157 -9.81 -1.00 -31.77
CA LEU A 157 -8.60 -1.02 -32.58
C LEU A 157 -8.75 -0.10 -33.81
N THR A 158 -9.89 -0.14 -34.48
CA THR A 158 -10.14 0.61 -35.72
C THR A 158 -10.18 2.12 -35.46
N LEU A 159 -10.80 2.56 -34.36
CA LEU A 159 -10.80 3.97 -33.93
C LEU A 159 -9.41 4.54 -33.54
N LEU A 160 -8.42 3.68 -33.29
CA LEU A 160 -7.08 4.07 -32.82
C LEU A 160 -5.96 3.86 -33.83
N LYS A 161 -6.18 3.05 -34.88
CA LYS A 161 -5.15 2.67 -35.87
C LYS A 161 -4.48 3.90 -36.50
N ASP A 162 -5.25 4.95 -36.76
CA ASP A 162 -4.79 6.13 -37.50
C ASP A 162 -4.37 7.30 -36.60
N GLU A 163 -4.61 7.22 -35.28
CA GLU A 163 -4.29 8.30 -34.32
C GLU A 163 -3.06 8.05 -33.45
N THR A 164 -2.39 6.89 -33.57
CA THR A 164 -1.21 6.59 -32.76
C THR A 164 -0.05 6.05 -33.59
N SER A 165 1.17 6.47 -33.27
CA SER A 165 2.41 5.88 -33.82
C SER A 165 2.76 4.52 -33.19
N ILE A 166 1.85 3.92 -32.40
CA ILE A 166 2.04 2.67 -31.67
C ILE A 166 1.31 1.57 -32.43
N LYS A 167 2.01 0.54 -32.91
CA LYS A 167 1.38 -0.59 -33.61
C LYS A 167 0.52 -1.41 -32.63
N LEU A 168 -0.79 -1.25 -32.73
CA LEU A 168 -1.77 -1.92 -31.88
C LEU A 168 -2.10 -3.33 -32.42
N PHE A 169 -2.22 -4.30 -31.51
CA PHE A 169 -2.61 -5.67 -31.83
C PHE A 169 -3.88 -6.03 -31.04
N CYS A 170 -4.99 -6.29 -31.75
CA CYS A 170 -6.15 -6.94 -31.14
C CYS A 170 -5.92 -8.46 -31.13
N ILE A 171 -6.20 -9.11 -30.01
CA ILE A 171 -6.31 -10.57 -29.93
C ILE A 171 -7.81 -10.89 -29.89
N ALA A 172 -8.43 -10.95 -31.08
CA ALA A 172 -9.83 -11.34 -31.23
C ALA A 172 -10.00 -12.87 -31.11
N HIS A 173 -11.21 -13.30 -30.77
CA HIS A 173 -11.57 -14.71 -30.77
C HIS A 173 -12.18 -15.08 -32.14
N ASP A 174 -11.45 -15.84 -32.96
CA ASP A 174 -11.97 -16.28 -34.27
C ASP A 174 -13.19 -17.20 -34.08
N SER A 175 -14.30 -16.86 -34.72
CA SER A 175 -15.64 -17.38 -34.41
C SER A 175 -16.00 -18.66 -35.15
N LYS A 176 -15.15 -19.14 -36.06
CA LYS A 176 -15.46 -20.24 -37.00
C LYS A 176 -15.49 -21.66 -36.40
N THR A 177 -15.26 -21.85 -35.10
CA THR A 177 -15.26 -23.19 -34.47
C THR A 177 -16.13 -23.36 -33.22
N GLY A 178 -17.00 -22.40 -32.88
CA GLY A 178 -18.15 -22.59 -31.98
C GLY A 178 -17.95 -22.42 -30.45
N THR A 179 -19.03 -21.95 -29.80
CA THR A 179 -19.30 -21.80 -28.34
C THR A 179 -18.65 -20.65 -27.54
N TRP A 180 -19.49 -19.72 -27.02
CA TRP A 180 -19.27 -18.77 -25.90
C TRP A 180 -20.61 -18.22 -25.36
N PRO A 181 -20.65 -17.70 -24.10
CA PRO A 181 -21.17 -16.33 -23.88
C PRO A 181 -20.31 -15.42 -22.97
N LEU A 182 -20.61 -14.11 -23.03
CA LEU A 182 -19.88 -12.91 -22.53
C LEU A 182 -20.24 -12.51 -21.06
N PRO A 183 -19.63 -11.48 -20.35
CA PRO A 183 -19.11 -10.22 -20.91
C PRO A 183 -17.87 -9.48 -20.29
N LEU A 184 -17.36 -8.55 -21.14
CA LEU A 184 -16.71 -7.23 -20.88
C LEU A 184 -15.21 -7.04 -20.50
N LEU A 185 -14.49 -6.51 -21.50
CA LEU A 185 -13.33 -5.60 -21.53
C LEU A 185 -12.10 -5.82 -20.62
N HIS A 186 -11.05 -6.37 -21.22
CA HIS A 186 -9.65 -6.13 -20.84
C HIS A 186 -8.81 -5.74 -22.07
N ILE A 187 -8.59 -4.44 -22.27
CA ILE A 187 -7.61 -3.96 -23.27
C ILE A 187 -6.20 -4.28 -22.77
N PHE A 188 -5.60 -5.33 -23.33
CA PHE A 188 -4.16 -5.59 -23.22
C PHE A 188 -3.44 -4.78 -24.29
N LEU A 189 -2.60 -3.84 -23.85
CA LEU A 189 -1.82 -3.02 -24.76
C LEU A 189 -0.34 -3.16 -24.40
N LEU A 190 0.40 -3.74 -25.33
CA LEU A 190 1.79 -4.14 -25.18
C LEU A 190 2.60 -3.61 -26.37
N LEU A 191 3.82 -3.17 -26.05
CA LEU A 191 4.86 -2.65 -26.95
C LEU A 191 4.64 -1.22 -27.48
N GLY A 192 5.34 -0.28 -26.86
CA GLY A 192 5.88 0.85 -27.61
C GLY A 192 7.17 0.40 -28.29
N LEU A 193 7.12 0.11 -29.59
CA LEU A 193 8.31 -0.01 -30.43
C LEU A 193 8.64 1.37 -31.01
N TYR A 194 9.82 1.90 -30.71
CA TYR A 194 10.37 3.03 -31.45
C TYR A 194 11.04 2.51 -32.71
N GLN A 195 10.41 2.69 -33.88
CA GLN A 195 11.06 2.40 -35.15
C GLN A 195 11.97 3.58 -35.50
N VAL A 196 13.26 3.49 -35.17
CA VAL A 196 14.27 4.36 -35.79
C VAL A 196 14.41 3.91 -37.23
N ARG A 197 13.65 4.54 -38.13
CA ARG A 197 13.91 4.40 -39.57
C ARG A 197 15.29 4.97 -39.86
N HIS A 198 16.24 4.09 -40.18
CA HIS A 198 17.40 4.48 -40.98
C HIS A 198 16.91 4.79 -42.40
N GLY A 199 16.35 5.99 -42.57
CA GLY A 199 16.20 6.59 -43.88
C GLY A 199 17.58 6.91 -44.42
N ALA A 200 18.08 6.11 -45.36
CA ALA A 200 19.19 6.52 -46.20
C ALA A 200 18.76 7.75 -47.02
N PRO A 201 19.63 8.74 -47.25
CA PRO A 201 19.32 9.83 -48.16
C PRO A 201 19.26 9.30 -49.59
N GLN A 202 18.19 9.62 -50.32
CA GLN A 202 18.27 9.74 -51.77
C GLN A 202 18.31 11.23 -52.10
N ASP A 203 19.45 11.68 -52.60
CA ASP A 203 19.59 13.00 -53.19
C ASP A 203 18.90 13.03 -54.57
N GLY A 204 18.19 14.13 -54.86
CA GLY A 204 17.53 14.36 -56.14
C GLY A 204 17.10 15.82 -56.25
N ALA A 205 17.91 16.63 -56.96
CA ALA A 205 17.56 18.01 -57.33
C ALA A 205 16.38 18.00 -58.34
N THR A 206 15.61 19.08 -58.58
CA THR A 206 16.03 20.45 -58.95
C THR A 206 14.85 21.44 -58.81
N ARG A 207 15.16 22.77 -58.78
CA ARG A 207 14.44 23.94 -59.39
C ARG A 207 12.88 24.06 -59.30
N ASP A 208 12.25 25.24 -59.18
CA ASP A 208 12.64 26.66 -59.25
C ASP A 208 11.59 27.55 -58.55
N GLY A 209 11.98 28.77 -58.14
CA GLY A 209 11.07 29.90 -57.79
C GLY A 209 10.25 29.79 -56.48
N ALA A 210 9.80 30.88 -55.84
CA ALA A 210 10.11 32.30 -56.02
C ALA A 210 9.75 33.12 -54.75
N ARG A 211 10.40 34.30 -54.59
CA ARG A 211 9.99 35.47 -53.78
C ARG A 211 9.91 35.36 -52.23
N GLN A 212 10.97 35.91 -51.62
CA GLN A 212 10.94 36.76 -50.41
C GLN A 212 9.82 37.85 -50.46
N PRO A 213 9.35 38.43 -49.32
CA PRO A 213 10.20 39.30 -48.48
C PRO A 213 9.94 39.26 -46.93
N VAL A 214 10.98 39.30 -46.07
CA VAL A 214 11.43 40.47 -45.25
C VAL A 214 10.61 40.63 -43.94
N LEU A 215 11.08 41.03 -42.74
CA LEU A 215 12.13 41.97 -42.30
C LEU A 215 12.82 41.52 -40.97
N ALA A 216 13.96 42.16 -40.66
CA ALA A 216 14.83 42.07 -39.47
C ALA A 216 14.23 41.58 -38.12
N THR A 217 15.00 40.91 -37.24
CA THR A 217 16.20 41.48 -36.61
C THR A 217 17.17 40.42 -36.08
N ALA A 218 18.48 40.69 -36.20
CA ALA A 218 19.53 39.86 -35.64
C ALA A 218 20.51 40.67 -34.78
N THR A 219 20.97 40.01 -33.72
CA THR A 219 22.28 40.18 -33.06
C THR A 219 22.62 41.45 -32.24
N ARG A 220 22.58 41.24 -30.90
CA ARG A 220 23.79 41.08 -30.05
C ARG A 220 24.70 42.30 -29.83
N ARG A 221 24.82 42.73 -28.56
CA ARG A 221 26.14 42.94 -27.92
C ARG A 221 26.10 42.77 -26.40
N GLN A 222 27.19 42.22 -25.85
CA GLN A 222 27.41 42.12 -24.41
C GLN A 222 28.09 43.39 -23.87
N ARG A 223 27.77 43.72 -22.60
CA ARG A 223 28.63 44.30 -21.55
C ARG A 223 29.61 45.44 -21.90
N LYS A 224 29.55 46.51 -21.10
CA LYS A 224 30.75 47.20 -20.59
C LYS A 224 30.63 47.42 -19.08
N ASN A 225 31.73 47.15 -18.36
CA ASN A 225 31.96 47.65 -17.01
C ASN A 225 32.85 48.90 -17.10
N VAL A 226 32.45 49.93 -16.37
CA VAL A 226 33.24 50.78 -15.45
C VAL A 226 34.78 50.91 -15.67
N ARG A 227 35.16 52.15 -16.01
CA ARG A 227 36.35 52.96 -15.68
C ARG A 227 37.73 52.74 -16.33
N LEU A 228 38.39 53.90 -16.43
CA LEU A 228 39.67 54.25 -17.04
C LEU A 228 40.75 54.43 -15.95
N GLY A 229 42.02 54.47 -16.35
CA GLY A 229 43.13 54.99 -15.53
C GLY A 229 44.39 54.11 -15.54
N PRO A 230 45.45 54.46 -16.30
CA PRO A 230 46.69 53.69 -16.38
C PRO A 230 47.88 54.35 -15.65
N THR A 231 48.84 53.55 -15.16
CA THR A 231 50.28 53.91 -15.08
C THR A 231 51.15 52.69 -14.76
N THR A 232 52.22 52.50 -15.57
CA THR A 232 53.61 52.04 -15.26
C THR A 232 53.92 50.97 -14.18
N ARG A 233 54.96 50.10 -14.29
CA ARG A 233 55.88 49.66 -15.37
C ARG A 233 56.80 48.55 -14.79
N GLN A 234 57.25 47.58 -15.60
CA GLN A 234 58.31 46.57 -15.30
C GLN A 234 57.98 45.53 -14.18
N GLU A 235 58.46 44.28 -14.21
CA GLU A 235 59.58 43.70 -14.97
C GLU A 235 59.44 42.19 -15.30
N LYS A 236 60.37 41.68 -16.15
CA LYS A 236 60.60 40.29 -16.63
C LYS A 236 59.86 39.79 -17.90
N CYS A 237 60.61 39.97 -19.00
CA CYS A 237 60.65 39.30 -20.31
C CYS A 237 60.43 37.77 -20.31
N GLU A 238 60.26 37.04 -21.44
CA GLU A 238 60.59 37.28 -22.88
C GLU A 238 59.62 36.44 -23.78
N CYS A 239 59.03 36.94 -24.88
CA CYS A 239 59.48 36.91 -26.31
C CYS A 239 59.39 35.50 -26.97
N VAL A 240 58.98 35.25 -28.24
CA VAL A 240 59.25 35.90 -29.55
C VAL A 240 58.13 35.62 -30.60
N LEU A 241 57.79 36.64 -31.44
CA LEU A 241 57.39 36.73 -32.89
C LEU A 241 56.93 35.48 -33.71
N LYS A 242 56.24 35.52 -34.89
CA LYS A 242 55.37 36.45 -35.70
C LYS A 242 54.89 35.67 -36.97
N ASN A 243 53.76 36.08 -37.60
CA ASN A 243 53.51 36.07 -39.07
C ASN A 243 53.47 34.70 -39.86
N LEU A 244 52.90 34.53 -41.08
CA LEU A 244 51.96 35.28 -41.96
C LEU A 244 51.40 34.38 -43.11
N PHE A 245 50.35 34.86 -43.80
CA PHE A 245 49.96 34.64 -45.23
C PHE A 245 49.32 33.34 -45.83
N ARG A 246 48.06 33.52 -46.27
CA ARG A 246 47.46 33.38 -47.65
C ARG A 246 47.50 32.06 -48.50
N LYS A 247 46.30 31.78 -49.07
CA LYS A 247 45.93 31.42 -50.48
C LYS A 247 45.65 29.94 -50.93
N HIS A 248 44.52 29.83 -51.66
CA HIS A 248 44.21 29.00 -52.87
C HIS A 248 43.49 27.62 -52.81
N ARG A 249 42.97 27.27 -54.02
CA ARG A 249 41.80 26.44 -54.41
C ARG A 249 42.01 24.90 -54.40
N ALA A 250 40.89 24.18 -54.64
CA ALA A 250 40.68 22.71 -54.83
C ALA A 250 41.26 22.16 -56.19
N PRO A 251 41.10 20.87 -56.63
CA PRO A 251 40.22 19.76 -56.12
C PRO A 251 40.73 18.28 -56.19
N ALA A 252 39.86 17.33 -55.76
CA ALA A 252 39.74 15.89 -56.15
C ALA A 252 40.69 14.79 -55.55
N PRO A 253 40.32 13.47 -55.59
CA PRO A 253 40.73 12.41 -54.62
C PRO A 253 41.44 11.18 -55.28
N PRO A 254 41.50 9.92 -54.74
CA PRO A 254 41.37 9.30 -53.38
C PRO A 254 42.69 8.52 -53.02
N PRO A 255 42.79 7.35 -52.32
CA PRO A 255 41.93 6.65 -51.34
C PRO A 255 42.65 6.13 -50.04
N LEU A 256 41.85 5.57 -49.11
CA LEU A 256 42.14 4.45 -48.18
C LEU A 256 43.14 4.54 -46.98
N LEU A 257 42.71 3.85 -45.92
CA LEU A 257 43.45 3.15 -44.85
C LEU A 257 44.19 3.91 -43.72
N MET A 258 43.51 3.92 -42.57
CA MET A 258 43.96 3.37 -41.28
C MET A 258 45.01 4.08 -40.39
N HIS A 259 44.67 4.08 -39.10
CA HIS A 259 45.51 4.10 -37.89
C HIS A 259 46.06 5.42 -37.29
N HIS A 260 45.58 5.61 -36.04
CA HIS A 260 46.25 6.11 -34.84
C HIS A 260 46.48 7.60 -34.55
N HIS A 261 45.98 7.95 -33.35
CA HIS A 261 46.43 8.97 -32.40
C HIS A 261 46.51 10.44 -32.84
N LEU A 262 45.62 11.25 -32.26
CA LEU A 262 46.06 12.35 -31.39
C LEU A 262 44.97 12.88 -30.42
N SER A 263 45.36 13.05 -29.15
CA SER A 263 44.82 14.00 -28.16
C SER A 263 43.33 13.94 -27.73
N VAL A 264 43.03 13.03 -26.78
CA VAL A 264 41.85 13.16 -25.87
C VAL A 264 41.96 14.37 -24.91
N LYS A 265 43.13 15.03 -24.85
CA LYS A 265 43.38 16.23 -24.02
C LYS A 265 42.54 17.48 -24.38
N LYS A 266 41.73 17.44 -25.44
CA LYS A 266 40.76 18.50 -25.80
C LYS A 266 39.29 18.19 -25.47
N LEU A 267 38.97 17.02 -24.89
CA LEU A 267 37.61 16.66 -24.46
C LEU A 267 37.43 16.64 -22.93
N LEU A 268 38.49 16.89 -22.17
CA LEU A 268 38.40 17.03 -20.72
C LEU A 268 38.14 18.50 -20.33
N THR A 269 36.87 18.76 -20.04
CA THR A 269 36.30 19.77 -19.10
C THR A 269 35.42 20.84 -19.78
N PRO A 270 34.19 21.12 -19.27
CA PRO A 270 33.48 20.47 -18.17
C PRO A 270 32.35 19.53 -18.66
N MET A 271 32.06 18.46 -17.91
CA MET A 271 30.75 17.81 -18.05
C MET A 271 29.67 18.86 -17.80
N CYS A 272 28.74 19.02 -18.75
CA CYS A 272 27.58 19.87 -18.56
C CYS A 272 26.86 19.49 -17.27
N LYS A 273 26.80 20.43 -16.32
CA LYS A 273 25.71 20.47 -15.34
C LYS A 273 24.42 20.43 -16.18
N LYS A 274 23.73 19.28 -16.25
CA LYS A 274 22.38 19.25 -16.84
C LYS A 274 21.58 20.27 -16.03
N LYS A 275 21.23 21.39 -16.67
CA LYS A 275 20.27 22.33 -16.08
C LYS A 275 18.99 21.53 -15.88
N ILE A 276 18.58 21.39 -14.63
CA ILE A 276 17.23 20.93 -14.32
C ILE A 276 16.26 21.81 -15.12
N SER A 277 15.34 21.20 -15.86
CA SER A 277 14.38 21.97 -16.65
C SER A 277 13.50 22.80 -15.71
N ALA A 278 12.92 23.90 -16.20
CA ALA A 278 12.02 24.72 -15.38
C ALA A 278 10.87 23.87 -14.80
N GLU A 279 10.40 22.88 -15.56
CA GLU A 279 9.34 21.96 -15.14
C GLU A 279 9.81 20.95 -14.08
N GLN A 280 11.01 20.39 -14.23
CA GLN A 280 11.63 19.55 -13.19
C GLN A 280 11.87 20.34 -11.90
N LYS A 281 12.28 21.62 -12.00
CA LYS A 281 12.43 22.50 -10.83
C LYS A 281 11.08 22.71 -10.14
N LYS A 282 10.05 23.09 -10.88
CA LYS A 282 8.68 23.27 -10.36
C LYS A 282 8.17 22.02 -9.66
N LYS A 283 8.44 20.83 -10.20
CA LYS A 283 8.07 19.56 -9.55
C LYS A 283 8.79 19.38 -8.22
N ILE A 284 10.12 19.53 -8.17
CA ILE A 284 10.89 19.37 -6.92
C ILE A 284 10.50 20.45 -5.89
N ASP A 285 10.24 21.69 -6.34
CA ASP A 285 9.77 22.78 -5.48
C ASP A 285 8.37 22.49 -4.90
N ARG A 286 7.49 21.80 -5.65
CA ARG A 286 6.21 21.28 -5.14
C ARG A 286 6.43 20.12 -4.17
N ASP A 287 7.18 19.08 -4.54
CA ASP A 287 7.45 17.93 -3.67
C ASP A 287 8.09 18.37 -2.32
N LEU A 288 8.87 19.48 -2.33
CA LEU A 288 9.43 20.15 -1.15
C LEU A 288 8.39 20.94 -0.34
N LEU A 289 7.43 21.59 -0.99
CA LEU A 289 6.27 22.20 -0.33
C LEU A 289 5.39 21.12 0.30
N ASP A 290 5.15 20.01 -0.40
CA ASP A 290 4.34 18.88 0.07
C ASP A 290 5.01 18.22 1.28
N LEU A 291 6.34 18.04 1.29
CA LEU A 291 7.08 17.67 2.51
C LEU A 291 6.82 18.65 3.67
N CYS A 292 6.69 19.95 3.36
CA CYS A 292 6.36 20.97 4.34
C CYS A 292 4.87 21.05 4.73
N VAL A 293 3.97 20.44 3.98
CA VAL A 293 2.54 20.33 4.32
C VAL A 293 2.27 19.01 5.05
N ASP A 294 2.62 17.88 4.45
CA ASP A 294 2.41 16.52 4.96
C ASP A 294 3.17 16.21 6.25
N GLY A 295 4.47 16.52 6.26
CA GLY A 295 5.28 16.36 7.46
C GLY A 295 4.97 17.41 8.52
N PHE A 296 4.13 18.40 8.17
CA PHE A 296 4.10 19.75 8.72
C PHE A 296 5.55 20.23 8.85
N HIS A 297 6.14 20.76 7.79
CA HIS A 297 7.41 21.51 7.68
C HIS A 297 7.46 22.83 8.47
N PRO A 298 8.58 23.38 9.01
CA PRO A 298 8.72 24.82 9.16
C PRO A 298 9.42 25.33 7.90
N PHE A 299 9.03 26.49 7.36
CA PHE A 299 9.67 26.97 6.12
C PHE A 299 11.17 27.28 6.28
N THR A 300 11.69 27.37 7.51
CA THR A 300 13.13 27.42 7.82
C THR A 300 13.87 26.10 7.55
N LEU A 301 13.20 24.99 7.24
CA LEU A 301 13.83 23.70 6.89
C LEU A 301 14.85 23.86 5.75
N VAL A 302 14.54 24.69 4.75
CA VAL A 302 15.45 24.99 3.62
C VAL A 302 16.67 25.83 4.02
N GLU A 303 16.71 26.32 5.26
CA GLU A 303 17.82 27.08 5.82
C GLU A 303 18.73 26.20 6.67
N GLU A 304 18.28 25.01 7.08
CA GLU A 304 19.04 24.06 7.90
C GLU A 304 20.28 23.49 7.19
N ARG A 305 21.41 23.48 7.90
CA ARG A 305 22.72 23.02 7.36
C ARG A 305 22.68 21.58 6.85
N ALA A 306 21.99 20.68 7.56
CA ALA A 306 21.87 19.28 7.17
C ALA A 306 21.02 19.11 5.91
N PHE A 307 19.87 19.78 5.83
CA PHE A 307 18.99 19.75 4.67
C PHE A 307 19.65 20.36 3.43
N ARG A 308 20.32 21.51 3.58
CA ARG A 308 21.15 22.11 2.51
C ARG A 308 22.28 21.18 2.05
N LYS A 309 22.91 20.41 2.96
CA LYS A 309 23.92 19.41 2.61
C LYS A 309 23.31 18.23 1.82
N PHE A 310 22.10 17.81 2.15
CA PHE A 310 21.34 16.81 1.39
C PHE A 310 21.01 17.32 -0.04
N CYS A 311 20.42 18.50 -0.18
CA CYS A 311 20.02 19.04 -1.48
C CYS A 311 21.20 19.31 -2.44
N ARG A 312 22.44 19.48 -1.93
CA ARG A 312 23.66 19.57 -2.77
C ARG A 312 23.93 18.31 -3.60
N TRP A 313 23.38 17.15 -3.22
CA TRP A 313 23.48 15.91 -4.00
C TRP A 313 22.51 15.87 -5.19
N ILE A 314 21.59 16.83 -5.32
CA ILE A 314 20.63 16.92 -6.43
C ILE A 314 21.24 17.81 -7.53
N PRO A 315 21.73 17.26 -8.65
CA PRO A 315 22.52 18.04 -9.61
C PRO A 315 21.67 19.11 -10.31
N GLY A 316 22.11 20.36 -10.24
CA GLY A 316 21.44 21.48 -10.92
C GLY A 316 20.21 22.05 -10.20
N TYR A 317 19.83 21.51 -9.04
CA TYR A 317 18.74 22.06 -8.24
C TYR A 317 19.24 23.20 -7.34
N VAL A 318 18.61 24.37 -7.43
CA VAL A 318 18.86 25.49 -6.53
C VAL A 318 17.66 25.60 -5.59
N LEU A 319 17.92 25.30 -4.33
CA LEU A 319 16.92 25.27 -3.26
C LEU A 319 16.21 26.64 -3.13
N PRO A 320 14.87 26.70 -3.13
CA PRO A 320 14.13 27.93 -2.96
C PRO A 320 14.37 28.54 -1.58
N SER A 321 14.22 29.86 -1.47
CA SER A 321 14.31 30.54 -0.18
C SER A 321 13.08 30.26 0.69
N ARG A 322 13.20 30.44 2.01
CA ARG A 322 12.06 30.42 2.93
C ARG A 322 10.93 31.36 2.48
N LYS A 323 11.27 32.55 1.97
CA LYS A 323 10.29 33.51 1.43
C LYS A 323 9.60 32.97 0.17
N THR A 324 10.34 32.30 -0.72
CA THR A 324 9.79 31.69 -1.95
C THR A 324 8.81 30.56 -1.62
N LEU A 325 9.16 29.68 -0.68
CA LEU A 325 8.24 28.63 -0.21
C LEU A 325 7.01 29.21 0.49
N SER A 326 7.22 30.13 1.44
CA SER A 326 6.16 30.60 2.32
C SER A 326 5.22 31.62 1.68
N ASN A 327 5.70 32.50 0.79
CA ASN A 327 4.96 33.65 0.25
C ASN A 327 4.67 33.58 -1.25
N SER A 328 5.14 32.52 -1.94
CA SER A 328 4.89 32.31 -3.36
C SER A 328 4.35 30.92 -3.59
N LEU A 329 5.13 29.86 -3.36
CA LEU A 329 4.70 28.48 -3.63
C LEU A 329 3.49 28.05 -2.77
N LEU A 330 3.51 28.34 -1.46
CA LEU A 330 2.38 28.05 -0.57
C LEU A 330 1.13 28.83 -0.98
N ASP A 331 1.27 30.13 -1.27
CA ASP A 331 0.12 30.99 -1.57
C ASP A 331 -0.46 30.68 -2.97
N GLU A 332 0.38 30.39 -3.97
CA GLU A 332 -0.02 29.88 -5.29
C GLU A 332 -0.75 28.53 -5.18
N THR A 333 -0.19 27.58 -4.44
CA THR A 333 -0.78 26.24 -4.25
C THR A 333 -2.09 26.32 -3.46
N TYR A 334 -2.14 27.12 -2.40
CA TYR A 334 -3.35 27.37 -1.63
C TYR A 334 -4.45 27.99 -2.49
N ASN A 335 -4.16 29.08 -3.22
CA ASN A 335 -5.15 29.73 -4.09
C ASN A 335 -5.67 28.76 -5.16
N LYS A 336 -4.77 28.01 -5.81
CA LYS A 336 -5.15 27.02 -6.83
C LYS A 336 -6.03 25.90 -6.28
N VAL A 337 -5.70 25.33 -5.11
CA VAL A 337 -6.53 24.28 -4.49
C VAL A 337 -7.85 24.88 -3.99
N ARG A 338 -7.85 26.11 -3.46
CA ARG A 338 -9.07 26.83 -3.06
C ARG A 338 -10.00 27.06 -4.26
N GLU A 339 -9.49 27.50 -5.41
CA GLU A 339 -10.24 27.66 -6.65
C GLU A 339 -10.81 26.33 -7.17
N GLN A 340 -10.04 25.23 -7.06
CA GLN A 340 -10.52 23.88 -7.39
C GLN A 340 -11.66 23.43 -6.47
N VAL A 341 -11.52 23.62 -5.14
CA VAL A 341 -12.56 23.32 -4.15
C VAL A 341 -13.79 24.20 -4.36
N GLN A 342 -13.61 25.50 -4.67
CA GLN A 342 -14.70 26.43 -4.97
C GLN A 342 -15.48 26.00 -6.23
N SER A 343 -14.76 25.64 -7.30
CA SER A 343 -15.37 25.14 -8.54
C SER A 343 -16.13 23.84 -8.30
N GLN A 344 -15.59 22.95 -7.47
CA GLN A 344 -16.22 21.70 -7.07
C GLN A 344 -17.46 21.94 -6.20
N ILE A 345 -17.41 22.90 -5.26
CA ILE A 345 -18.56 23.28 -4.43
C ILE A 345 -19.67 23.87 -5.29
N ASN A 346 -19.34 24.82 -6.17
CA ASN A 346 -20.30 25.48 -7.04
C ASN A 346 -21.04 24.48 -7.95
N ARG A 347 -20.34 23.46 -8.45
CA ARG A 347 -20.91 22.42 -9.32
C ARG A 347 -21.64 21.32 -8.55
N ASP A 348 -21.05 20.78 -7.47
CA ASP A 348 -21.54 19.55 -6.85
C ASP A 348 -22.56 19.80 -5.71
N VAL A 349 -22.57 20.99 -5.08
CA VAL A 349 -23.34 21.23 -3.84
C VAL A 349 -24.73 21.79 -4.14
N GLN A 350 -25.74 20.93 -3.96
CA GLN A 350 -27.15 21.33 -3.85
C GLN A 350 -27.49 21.79 -2.42
N THR A 351 -27.11 21.00 -1.41
CA THR A 351 -27.24 21.33 0.02
C THR A 351 -26.05 20.79 0.79
N ILE A 352 -25.75 21.40 1.95
CA ILE A 352 -24.56 21.05 2.75
C ILE A 352 -24.87 21.03 4.25
N CYS A 353 -24.38 20.00 4.92
CA CYS A 353 -24.33 19.91 6.38
C CYS A 353 -22.96 20.41 6.85
N LEU A 354 -22.90 21.33 7.80
CA LEU A 354 -21.63 21.78 8.39
C LEU A 354 -21.34 21.01 9.68
N THR A 355 -20.06 20.74 9.96
CA THR A 355 -19.62 20.53 11.35
C THR A 355 -18.68 21.65 11.76
N THR A 356 -18.79 22.08 13.01
CA THR A 356 -17.91 23.10 13.56
C THR A 356 -17.50 22.76 14.98
N ASP A 357 -16.31 23.19 15.34
CA ASP A 357 -15.67 22.95 16.63
C ASP A 357 -14.77 24.18 16.90
N LEU A 358 -14.66 24.60 18.16
CA LEU A 358 -13.78 25.69 18.58
C LEU A 358 -12.74 25.16 19.55
N TRP A 359 -11.49 25.49 19.28
CA TRP A 359 -10.36 25.04 20.08
C TRP A 359 -9.44 26.20 20.44
N THR A 360 -9.08 26.28 21.73
CA THR A 360 -8.04 27.20 22.19
C THR A 360 -6.73 26.44 22.36
N SER A 361 -5.69 26.95 21.69
CA SER A 361 -4.34 26.41 21.71
C SER A 361 -3.65 26.62 23.07
N ARG A 362 -2.56 25.87 23.32
CA ARG A 362 -1.73 26.07 24.52
C ARG A 362 -1.01 27.42 24.56
N ILE A 363 -0.95 28.14 23.44
CA ILE A 363 -0.44 29.52 23.37
C ILE A 363 -1.57 30.55 23.45
N THR A 364 -2.75 30.14 23.94
CA THR A 364 -3.96 30.97 24.15
C THR A 364 -4.61 31.58 22.91
N GLU A 365 -4.11 31.30 21.71
CA GLU A 365 -4.81 31.60 20.45
C GLU A 365 -6.00 30.66 20.26
N SER A 366 -7.16 31.18 19.84
CA SER A 366 -8.36 30.39 19.53
C SER A 366 -8.54 30.18 18.02
N TYR A 367 -9.08 29.04 17.65
CA TYR A 367 -9.34 28.65 16.26
C TYR A 367 -10.76 28.07 16.13
N ILE A 368 -11.45 28.42 15.04
CA ILE A 368 -12.71 27.81 14.62
C ILE A 368 -12.48 26.96 13.39
N ALA A 369 -12.86 25.68 13.46
CA ALA A 369 -12.87 24.79 12.30
C ALA A 369 -14.30 24.67 11.78
N VAL A 370 -14.43 24.62 10.45
CA VAL A 370 -15.69 24.40 9.74
C VAL A 370 -15.44 23.45 8.59
N THR A 371 -16.03 22.26 8.64
CA THR A 371 -16.09 21.32 7.51
C THR A 371 -17.50 21.25 6.96
N GLY A 372 -17.62 21.17 5.64
CA GLY A 372 -18.88 20.95 4.95
C GLY A 372 -18.97 19.50 4.43
N HIS A 373 -20.16 18.92 4.54
CA HIS A 373 -20.46 17.55 4.12
C HIS A 373 -21.66 17.55 3.17
N TYR A 374 -21.50 16.97 1.99
CA TYR A 374 -22.53 17.00 0.94
C TYR A 374 -22.53 15.70 0.13
N LEU A 375 -23.66 15.39 -0.50
CA LEU A 375 -23.79 14.27 -1.45
C LEU A 375 -23.69 14.79 -2.87
N THR A 376 -22.82 14.18 -3.69
CA THR A 376 -22.81 14.40 -5.14
C THR A 376 -23.97 13.68 -5.82
N GLU A 377 -24.30 14.04 -7.06
CA GLU A 377 -25.25 13.27 -7.89
C GLU A 377 -24.87 11.78 -8.07
N ASP A 378 -23.57 11.49 -8.05
CA ASP A 378 -23.00 10.14 -8.06
C ASP A 378 -23.25 9.34 -6.76
N LEU A 379 -23.99 9.92 -5.80
CA LEU A 379 -24.23 9.41 -4.45
C LEU A 379 -22.95 9.06 -3.69
N GLN A 380 -21.96 9.97 -3.76
CA GLN A 380 -20.76 9.92 -2.92
C GLN A 380 -20.87 11.00 -1.86
N LEU A 381 -20.64 10.63 -0.58
CA LEU A 381 -20.50 11.60 0.49
C LEU A 381 -19.11 12.22 0.39
N LYS A 382 -19.06 13.53 0.17
CA LYS A 382 -17.83 14.33 0.20
C LYS A 382 -17.80 15.17 1.46
N THR A 383 -16.60 15.28 2.01
CA THR A 383 -16.25 16.25 3.05
C THR A 383 -15.35 17.30 2.40
N VAL A 384 -15.39 18.54 2.88
CA VAL A 384 -14.49 19.63 2.48
C VAL A 384 -14.20 20.50 3.71
N LEU A 385 -12.94 20.93 3.90
CA LEU A 385 -12.64 21.96 4.89
C LEU A 385 -12.98 23.34 4.30
N LEU A 386 -13.92 24.05 4.91
CA LEU A 386 -14.28 25.42 4.52
C LEU A 386 -13.37 26.44 5.21
N GLY A 387 -13.06 26.21 6.49
CA GLY A 387 -12.18 27.08 7.27
C GLY A 387 -11.55 26.35 8.44
N CYS A 388 -10.35 26.79 8.80
CA CYS A 388 -9.73 26.53 10.10
C CYS A 388 -9.05 27.84 10.46
N CYS A 389 -9.85 28.80 10.90
CA CYS A 389 -9.50 30.21 10.98
C CYS A 389 -9.19 30.60 12.42
N HIS A 390 -8.27 31.53 12.63
CA HIS A 390 -8.06 32.12 13.94
C HIS A 390 -9.22 33.01 14.36
N PHE A 391 -9.78 32.71 15.52
CA PHE A 391 -10.93 33.41 16.06
C PHE A 391 -10.47 34.54 16.99
N SER A 392 -10.37 35.75 16.45
CA SER A 392 -9.97 36.95 17.20
C SER A 392 -11.16 37.55 17.96
N GLY A 393 -11.07 37.57 19.29
CA GLY A 393 -12.04 38.22 20.18
C GLY A 393 -12.83 37.25 21.06
N ASN A 394 -13.77 37.80 21.83
CA ASN A 394 -14.59 37.01 22.75
C ASN A 394 -15.45 35.99 22.00
N HIS A 395 -15.55 34.75 22.53
CA HIS A 395 -16.32 33.63 21.97
C HIS A 395 -17.83 33.81 22.17
N THR A 396 -18.37 34.99 21.85
CA THR A 396 -19.81 35.28 21.96
C THR A 396 -20.57 34.59 20.82
N ALA A 397 -21.85 34.28 21.07
CA ALA A 397 -22.72 33.69 20.06
C ALA A 397 -22.82 34.53 18.77
N ALA A 398 -22.91 35.85 18.91
CA ALA A 398 -22.98 36.78 17.78
C ALA A 398 -21.70 36.73 16.92
N ASN A 399 -20.51 36.72 17.54
CA ASN A 399 -19.25 36.64 16.81
C ASN A 399 -19.10 35.29 16.08
N ILE A 400 -19.45 34.18 16.75
CA ILE A 400 -19.41 32.84 16.15
C ILE A 400 -20.38 32.75 14.97
N GLY A 401 -21.62 33.22 15.12
CA GLY A 401 -22.60 33.26 14.03
C GLY A 401 -22.23 34.20 12.88
N SER A 402 -21.49 35.27 13.16
CA SER A 402 -20.94 36.16 12.12
C SER A 402 -19.82 35.47 11.32
N GLU A 403 -18.88 34.83 12.01
CA GLU A 403 -17.75 34.13 11.37
C GLU A 403 -18.21 32.93 10.52
N LEU A 404 -19.17 32.14 11.03
CA LEU A 404 -19.75 31.03 10.27
C LEU A 404 -20.49 31.51 9.01
N ARG A 405 -21.24 32.61 9.09
CA ARG A 405 -21.91 33.20 7.90
C ARG A 405 -20.89 33.76 6.91
N ALA A 406 -19.90 34.51 7.38
CA ALA A 406 -18.82 35.03 6.53
C ALA A 406 -18.10 33.90 5.76
N LEU A 407 -17.80 32.77 6.42
CA LEU A 407 -17.24 31.59 5.74
C LEU A 407 -18.22 31.00 4.71
N VAL A 408 -19.50 30.83 5.06
CA VAL A 408 -20.53 30.31 4.13
C VAL A 408 -20.69 31.20 2.90
N ASP A 409 -20.67 32.53 3.07
CA ASP A 409 -20.78 33.50 2.00
C ASP A 409 -19.51 33.52 1.12
N ILE A 410 -18.32 33.45 1.71
CA ILE A 410 -17.03 33.32 1.00
C ILE A 410 -17.01 32.11 0.06
N TRP A 411 -17.66 31.01 0.44
CA TRP A 411 -17.75 29.78 -0.37
C TRP A 411 -18.97 29.71 -1.28
N GLY A 412 -19.82 30.75 -1.36
CA GLY A 412 -21.05 30.73 -2.18
C GLY A 412 -22.08 29.69 -1.73
N LEU A 413 -22.11 29.41 -0.41
CA LEU A 413 -22.98 28.40 0.22
C LEU A 413 -24.21 29.02 0.90
N THR A 414 -24.41 30.34 0.79
CA THR A 414 -25.57 31.07 1.30
C THR A 414 -26.86 30.42 0.80
N GLY A 415 -27.79 30.12 1.72
CA GLY A 415 -29.04 29.39 1.42
C GLY A 415 -28.90 27.87 1.18
N LYS A 416 -27.70 27.31 1.02
CA LYS A 416 -27.47 25.87 0.81
C LYS A 416 -27.25 25.07 2.11
N VAL A 417 -26.95 25.74 3.23
CA VAL A 417 -26.73 25.11 4.53
C VAL A 417 -28.05 24.54 5.08
N ASN A 418 -28.15 23.21 5.17
CA ASN A 418 -29.37 22.53 5.62
C ASN A 418 -29.32 22.13 7.12
N PHE A 419 -28.12 22.02 7.70
CA PHE A 419 -27.88 21.50 9.04
C PHE A 419 -26.47 21.84 9.54
N VAL A 420 -26.29 21.97 10.86
CA VAL A 420 -24.99 22.21 11.50
C VAL A 420 -24.84 21.34 12.75
N VAL A 421 -23.67 20.73 12.93
CA VAL A 421 -23.34 19.89 14.10
C VAL A 421 -22.12 20.44 14.85
N SER A 422 -22.21 20.53 16.18
CA SER A 422 -21.11 21.00 17.04
C SER A 422 -21.04 20.28 18.38
N ASP A 423 -20.02 20.55 19.18
CA ASP A 423 -19.73 19.98 20.50
C ASP A 423 -20.81 20.23 21.61
N ASN A 424 -21.82 21.05 21.34
CA ASN A 424 -22.82 21.61 22.29
C ASN A 424 -22.36 22.80 23.15
N ALA A 425 -21.21 23.43 22.89
CA ALA A 425 -20.85 24.67 23.59
C ALA A 425 -21.94 25.74 23.41
N ALA A 426 -22.47 26.27 24.53
CA ALA A 426 -23.71 27.08 24.53
C ALA A 426 -23.67 28.29 23.57
N ASN A 427 -22.51 28.95 23.46
CA ASN A 427 -22.33 30.08 22.54
C ASN A 427 -22.33 29.64 21.06
N VAL A 428 -21.84 28.45 20.74
CA VAL A 428 -21.90 27.86 19.39
C VAL A 428 -23.33 27.49 19.05
N VAL A 429 -24.03 26.80 19.94
CA VAL A 429 -25.44 26.42 19.76
C VAL A 429 -26.30 27.65 19.51
N LYS A 430 -26.08 28.72 20.28
CA LYS A 430 -26.79 29.99 20.08
C LYS A 430 -26.39 30.66 18.76
N GLY A 431 -25.09 30.81 18.46
CA GLY A 431 -24.64 31.45 17.21
C GLY A 431 -25.11 30.77 15.93
N VAL A 432 -25.24 29.43 15.94
CA VAL A 432 -25.82 28.65 14.84
C VAL A 432 -27.33 28.92 14.70
N LYS A 433 -28.08 28.96 15.81
CA LYS A 433 -29.52 29.26 15.81
C LYS A 433 -29.80 30.71 15.38
N ASP A 434 -29.02 31.66 15.88
CA ASP A 434 -29.07 33.08 15.52
C ASP A 434 -28.73 33.30 14.02
N SER A 435 -28.03 32.34 13.39
CA SER A 435 -27.77 32.32 11.93
C SER A 435 -28.89 31.67 11.12
N GLY A 436 -30.02 31.28 11.74
CA GLY A 436 -31.18 30.68 11.09
C GLY A 436 -31.04 29.20 10.71
N TRP A 437 -29.97 28.53 11.16
CA TRP A 437 -29.71 27.13 10.79
C TRP A 437 -30.17 26.13 11.85
N LYS A 438 -30.50 24.92 11.39
CA LYS A 438 -30.80 23.79 12.27
C LYS A 438 -29.52 23.28 12.92
N HIS A 439 -29.56 23.06 14.23
CA HIS A 439 -28.44 22.57 15.02
C HIS A 439 -28.68 21.16 15.57
N PHE A 440 -27.62 20.38 15.72
CA PHE A 440 -27.58 19.18 16.56
C PHE A 440 -26.25 19.03 17.29
N GLY A 441 -26.29 18.43 18.48
CA GLY A 441 -25.09 18.09 19.23
C GLY A 441 -24.31 16.94 18.63
N CYS A 442 -22.98 16.99 18.72
CA CYS A 442 -22.11 15.89 18.32
C CYS A 442 -22.50 14.63 19.08
N PHE A 443 -23.02 13.63 18.37
CA PHE A 443 -23.56 12.40 18.97
C PHE A 443 -22.50 11.64 19.78
N ALA A 444 -21.24 11.64 19.33
CA ALA A 444 -20.12 11.05 20.06
C ALA A 444 -19.82 11.82 21.36
N HIS A 445 -19.90 13.16 21.36
CA HIS A 445 -19.76 13.97 22.56
C HIS A 445 -20.94 13.76 23.52
N THR A 446 -22.18 13.72 23.02
CA THR A 446 -23.37 13.42 23.84
C THR A 446 -23.23 12.06 24.53
N LEU A 447 -22.77 11.03 23.82
CA LEU A 447 -22.51 9.71 24.42
C LEU A 447 -21.33 9.73 25.40
N ASN A 448 -20.30 10.55 25.16
CA ASN A 448 -19.21 10.77 26.11
C ASN A 448 -19.75 11.29 27.45
N LEU A 449 -20.61 12.32 27.41
CA LEU A 449 -21.27 12.88 28.60
C LEU A 449 -22.17 11.84 29.29
N VAL A 450 -22.99 11.09 28.55
CA VAL A 450 -23.85 10.02 29.13
C VAL A 450 -23.02 8.98 29.88
N VAL A 451 -21.94 8.49 29.28
CA VAL A 451 -21.11 7.45 29.92
C VAL A 451 -20.34 8.02 31.10
N GLU A 452 -19.79 9.24 30.99
CA GLU A 452 -19.06 9.89 32.10
C GLU A 452 -19.98 10.19 33.29
N ASP A 453 -21.24 10.58 33.06
CA ASP A 453 -22.23 10.72 34.12
C ASP A 453 -22.58 9.37 34.74
N ALA A 454 -22.86 8.35 33.92
CA ALA A 454 -23.33 7.05 34.39
C ALA A 454 -22.25 6.23 35.13
N ILE A 455 -20.95 6.45 34.89
CA ILE A 455 -19.88 5.76 35.64
C ILE A 455 -19.48 6.47 36.94
N LYS A 456 -20.10 7.60 37.30
CA LYS A 456 -19.82 8.29 38.58
C LYS A 456 -20.06 7.41 39.82
N PRO A 457 -21.16 6.65 39.95
CA PRO A 457 -21.39 5.80 41.12
C PRO A 457 -20.35 4.70 41.31
N CYS A 458 -19.79 4.17 40.20
CA CYS A 458 -18.77 3.13 40.26
C CYS A 458 -17.31 3.65 40.26
N ARG A 459 -17.10 4.98 40.38
CA ARG A 459 -15.78 5.63 40.34
C ARG A 459 -14.79 5.04 41.34
N GLU A 460 -15.21 4.79 42.58
CA GLU A 460 -14.34 4.21 43.62
C GLU A 460 -13.79 2.83 43.20
N LYS A 461 -14.64 1.96 42.63
CA LYS A 461 -14.22 0.65 42.12
C LYS A 461 -13.30 0.81 40.89
N ILE A 462 -13.61 1.74 39.97
CA ILE A 462 -12.72 2.06 38.84
C ILE A 462 -11.35 2.52 39.33
N ASP A 463 -11.28 3.37 40.37
CA ASP A 463 -10.04 3.91 40.90
C ASP A 463 -9.21 2.84 41.65
N LYS A 464 -9.82 1.80 42.23
CA LYS A 464 -9.11 0.59 42.68
C LYS A 464 -8.37 -0.07 41.50
N VAL A 465 -9.02 -0.22 40.35
CA VAL A 465 -8.38 -0.73 39.13
C VAL A 465 -7.27 0.22 38.65
N LYS A 466 -7.48 1.54 38.65
CA LYS A 466 -6.44 2.53 38.28
C LYS A 466 -5.20 2.39 39.16
N LYS A 467 -5.36 2.24 40.49
CA LYS A 467 -4.25 2.05 41.44
C LYS A 467 -3.46 0.77 41.12
N VAL A 468 -4.14 -0.38 40.95
CA VAL A 468 -3.50 -1.65 40.60
C VAL A 468 -2.76 -1.54 39.26
N VAL A 469 -3.44 -1.06 38.21
CA VAL A 469 -2.84 -0.88 36.88
C VAL A 469 -1.64 0.07 36.93
N GLY A 470 -1.74 1.17 37.66
CA GLY A 470 -0.65 2.13 37.88
C GLY A 470 0.58 1.49 38.54
N HIS A 471 0.38 0.62 39.53
CA HIS A 471 1.46 -0.15 40.12
C HIS A 471 2.13 -1.09 39.11
N TYR A 472 1.37 -1.89 38.36
CA TYR A 472 1.93 -2.76 37.30
C TYR A 472 2.57 -1.99 36.13
N LYS A 473 2.26 -0.70 35.95
CA LYS A 473 2.95 0.18 34.99
C LYS A 473 4.28 0.72 35.51
N LYS A 474 4.36 1.05 36.81
CA LYS A 474 5.56 1.60 37.47
C LYS A 474 6.56 0.49 37.85
N SER A 475 6.07 -0.63 38.39
CA SER A 475 6.87 -1.76 38.84
C SER A 475 7.18 -2.73 37.70
N THR A 476 8.44 -2.73 37.27
CA THR A 476 8.98 -3.72 36.31
C THR A 476 8.85 -5.14 36.84
N VAL A 477 9.13 -5.35 38.13
CA VAL A 477 9.03 -6.65 38.81
C VAL A 477 7.60 -7.20 38.77
N SER A 478 6.60 -6.38 39.10
CA SER A 478 5.19 -6.78 39.07
C SER A 478 4.74 -7.04 37.61
N SER A 479 5.12 -6.18 36.67
CA SER A 479 4.84 -6.41 35.24
C SER A 479 5.47 -7.70 34.70
N GLU A 480 6.68 -8.06 35.14
CA GLU A 480 7.33 -9.30 34.74
C GLU A 480 6.64 -10.53 35.34
N ARG A 481 6.23 -10.47 36.62
CA ARG A 481 5.47 -11.55 37.26
C ARG A 481 4.16 -11.82 36.51
N LEU A 482 3.42 -10.77 36.15
CA LEU A 482 2.19 -10.86 35.35
C LEU A 482 2.42 -11.51 33.97
N ILE A 483 3.56 -11.22 33.33
CA ILE A 483 3.95 -11.84 32.06
C ILE A 483 4.35 -13.30 32.25
N LYS A 484 5.17 -13.61 33.27
CA LYS A 484 5.63 -14.96 33.61
C LYS A 484 4.45 -15.90 33.89
N TYR A 485 3.46 -15.45 34.67
CA TYR A 485 2.25 -16.23 34.96
C TYR A 485 1.43 -16.53 33.69
N GLN A 486 1.21 -15.54 32.81
CA GLN A 486 0.50 -15.77 31.53
C GLN A 486 1.20 -16.81 30.65
N VAL A 487 2.53 -16.77 30.57
CA VAL A 487 3.33 -17.74 29.80
C VAL A 487 3.32 -19.13 30.44
N GLN A 488 3.27 -19.23 31.78
CA GLN A 488 3.13 -20.49 32.49
C GLN A 488 1.76 -21.15 32.26
N GLN A 489 0.67 -20.37 32.27
CA GLN A 489 -0.67 -20.88 32.01
C GLN A 489 -0.91 -21.25 30.54
N ASN A 490 -0.34 -20.50 29.59
CA ASN A 490 -0.46 -20.81 28.17
C ASN A 490 0.77 -20.36 27.36
N ALA A 491 1.75 -21.26 27.22
CA ALA A 491 3.01 -21.03 26.53
C ALA A 491 2.88 -20.65 25.04
N ASN A 492 1.70 -20.82 24.42
CA ASN A 492 1.43 -20.43 23.03
C ASN A 492 0.78 -19.04 22.90
N CYS A 493 0.50 -18.35 24.01
CA CYS A 493 -0.12 -17.03 24.01
C CYS A 493 0.93 -15.90 23.98
N GLN A 494 0.63 -14.80 23.27
CA GLN A 494 1.41 -13.56 23.39
C GLN A 494 0.98 -12.84 24.69
N PRO A 495 1.87 -12.67 25.69
CA PRO A 495 1.49 -12.13 26.98
C PRO A 495 1.10 -10.65 26.87
N LEU A 496 -0.06 -10.30 27.43
CA LEU A 496 -0.61 -8.96 27.37
C LEU A 496 -0.17 -8.15 28.60
N ARG A 497 0.00 -6.85 28.38
CA ARG A 497 0.21 -5.87 29.45
C ARG A 497 -1.11 -5.16 29.79
N LEU A 498 -1.23 -4.70 31.03
CA LEU A 498 -2.33 -3.82 31.44
C LEU A 498 -2.26 -2.49 30.68
N ILE A 499 -3.43 -1.94 30.34
CA ILE A 499 -3.61 -0.64 29.69
C ILE A 499 -3.91 0.38 30.79
N GLN A 500 -3.20 1.50 30.80
CA GLN A 500 -3.43 2.57 31.77
C GLN A 500 -4.51 3.50 31.24
N ASP A 501 -5.39 3.94 32.14
CA ASP A 501 -6.33 5.01 31.85
C ASP A 501 -5.61 6.36 31.63
N VAL A 502 -6.18 7.20 30.77
CA VAL A 502 -5.70 8.54 30.43
C VAL A 502 -6.92 9.43 30.35
N GLU A 503 -7.05 10.41 31.26
CA GLU A 503 -8.28 11.16 31.58
C GLU A 503 -8.92 11.99 30.44
N THR A 504 -8.50 11.80 29.21
CA THR A 504 -8.95 12.53 28.02
C THR A 504 -10.33 12.15 27.48
N ARG A 505 -10.81 10.90 27.62
CA ARG A 505 -12.16 10.40 27.22
C ARG A 505 -12.47 9.07 27.91
N TRP A 506 -13.74 8.77 28.23
CA TRP A 506 -14.12 7.52 28.91
C TRP A 506 -13.68 6.21 28.23
N ASN A 507 -13.39 6.22 26.92
CA ASN A 507 -12.94 5.02 26.19
C ASN A 507 -11.66 4.40 26.76
N SER A 508 -10.75 5.20 27.33
CA SER A 508 -9.54 4.69 27.99
C SER A 508 -9.87 3.89 29.25
N THR A 509 -10.84 4.34 30.06
CA THR A 509 -11.39 3.60 31.20
C THR A 509 -11.97 2.27 30.75
N PHE A 510 -12.76 2.25 29.66
CA PHE A 510 -13.30 1.00 29.10
C PHE A 510 -12.19 0.04 28.64
N TYR A 511 -11.17 0.52 27.91
CA TYR A 511 -10.06 -0.33 27.48
C TYR A 511 -9.20 -0.84 28.64
N MET A 512 -9.02 -0.04 29.70
CA MET A 512 -8.38 -0.45 30.95
C MET A 512 -9.19 -1.60 31.60
N LEU A 513 -10.48 -1.38 31.88
CA LEU A 513 -11.36 -2.38 32.51
C LEU A 513 -11.43 -3.67 31.69
N ARG A 514 -11.62 -3.57 30.37
CA ARG A 514 -11.65 -4.72 29.45
C ARG A 514 -10.35 -5.52 29.48
N ARG A 515 -9.19 -4.86 29.53
CA ARG A 515 -7.88 -5.54 29.64
C ARG A 515 -7.66 -6.11 31.04
N PHE A 516 -8.14 -5.45 32.09
CA PHE A 516 -8.05 -5.91 33.46
C PHE A 516 -8.85 -7.21 33.66
N VAL A 517 -10.11 -7.22 33.21
CA VAL A 517 -10.98 -8.42 33.17
C VAL A 517 -10.37 -9.52 32.30
N GLN A 518 -9.85 -9.20 31.11
CA GLN A 518 -9.17 -10.18 30.24
C GLN A 518 -7.98 -10.87 30.92
N LEU A 519 -7.36 -10.23 31.91
CA LEU A 519 -6.20 -10.75 32.65
C LEU A 519 -6.52 -11.17 34.09
N GLN A 520 -7.80 -11.32 34.44
CA GLN A 520 -8.28 -11.60 35.80
C GLN A 520 -7.49 -12.70 36.53
N GLU A 521 -7.30 -13.86 35.92
CA GLU A 521 -6.56 -14.98 36.54
C GLU A 521 -5.10 -14.60 36.85
N ALA A 522 -4.43 -13.98 35.88
CA ALA A 522 -3.03 -13.58 36.00
C ALA A 522 -2.85 -12.43 36.99
N VAL A 523 -3.78 -11.48 37.02
CA VAL A 523 -3.80 -10.37 37.97
C VAL A 523 -4.04 -10.90 39.38
N ARG A 524 -5.07 -11.72 39.61
CA ARG A 524 -5.34 -12.33 40.93
C ARG A 524 -4.14 -13.10 41.47
N ALA A 525 -3.57 -14.01 40.68
CA ALA A 525 -2.46 -14.84 41.11
C ALA A 525 -1.16 -14.07 41.38
N THR A 526 -0.93 -12.95 40.69
CA THR A 526 0.30 -12.14 40.89
C THR A 526 0.12 -11.00 41.88
N MET A 527 -1.10 -10.47 42.07
CA MET A 527 -1.39 -9.49 43.14
C MET A 527 -1.15 -10.06 44.53
N ALA A 528 -1.50 -11.32 44.79
CA ALA A 528 -1.23 -11.99 46.06
C ALA A 528 0.27 -12.10 46.43
N LEU A 529 1.16 -11.86 45.46
CA LEU A 529 2.62 -11.93 45.60
C LEU A 529 3.28 -10.54 45.58
N VAL A 530 2.47 -9.48 45.51
CA VAL A 530 2.90 -8.08 45.32
C VAL A 530 2.37 -7.24 46.48
N ASP A 531 3.10 -6.17 46.78
CA ASP A 531 2.78 -5.02 47.66
C ASP A 531 1.44 -5.05 48.43
N ARG A 532 1.54 -5.03 49.77
CA ARG A 532 0.38 -5.10 50.68
C ARG A 532 -0.50 -3.84 50.63
N ASP A 533 0.03 -2.71 50.15
CA ASP A 533 -0.69 -1.43 50.09
C ASP A 533 -1.60 -1.30 48.85
N LEU A 534 -1.68 -2.35 48.00
CA LEU A 534 -2.63 -2.38 46.89
C LEU A 534 -4.06 -2.61 47.38
N PRO A 535 -5.07 -1.93 46.80
CA PRO A 535 -6.46 -2.16 47.15
C PRO A 535 -6.85 -3.60 46.82
N GLN A 536 -7.42 -4.31 47.79
CA GLN A 536 -7.99 -5.63 47.58
C GLN A 536 -9.16 -5.54 46.59
N ILE A 537 -9.28 -6.56 45.73
CA ILE A 537 -10.33 -6.66 44.71
C ILE A 537 -11.15 -7.91 45.02
N THR A 538 -12.37 -7.73 45.53
CA THR A 538 -13.23 -8.82 46.01
C THR A 538 -13.79 -9.66 44.86
N ALA A 539 -14.40 -10.81 45.16
CA ALA A 539 -15.08 -11.62 44.14
C ALA A 539 -16.19 -10.81 43.43
N ASP A 540 -16.94 -10.01 44.18
CA ASP A 540 -17.99 -9.13 43.67
C ASP A 540 -17.43 -7.99 42.82
N ASP A 541 -16.31 -7.38 43.20
CA ASP A 541 -15.64 -6.37 42.36
C ASP A 541 -15.31 -6.94 40.97
N TRP A 542 -14.86 -8.19 40.90
CA TRP A 542 -14.60 -8.85 39.61
C TRP A 542 -15.87 -9.12 38.80
N LYS A 543 -17.00 -9.52 39.43
CA LYS A 543 -18.30 -9.66 38.74
C LYS A 543 -18.78 -8.29 38.22
N VAL A 544 -18.68 -7.23 39.04
CA VAL A 544 -18.97 -5.85 38.65
C VAL A 544 -18.09 -5.41 37.46
N TYR A 545 -16.78 -5.64 37.45
CA TYR A 545 -15.94 -5.25 36.30
C TYR A 545 -16.28 -6.02 35.02
N GLN A 546 -16.58 -7.32 35.12
CA GLN A 546 -17.02 -8.13 33.97
C GLN A 546 -18.30 -7.55 33.35
N GLU A 547 -19.31 -7.28 34.17
CA GLU A 547 -20.61 -6.77 33.72
C GLU A 547 -20.56 -5.29 33.30
N LEU A 548 -19.73 -4.45 33.94
CA LEU A 548 -19.44 -3.08 33.47
C LEU A 548 -18.83 -3.08 32.07
N VAL A 549 -17.93 -4.03 31.77
CA VAL A 549 -17.39 -4.18 30.40
C VAL A 549 -18.47 -4.64 29.42
N LEU A 550 -19.48 -5.40 29.84
CA LEU A 550 -20.60 -5.78 28.98
C LEU A 550 -21.55 -4.61 28.70
N VAL A 551 -21.94 -3.82 29.71
CA VAL A 551 -22.88 -2.70 29.53
C VAL A 551 -22.26 -1.50 28.79
N LEU A 552 -20.95 -1.24 28.98
CA LEU A 552 -20.26 -0.14 28.29
C LEU A 552 -19.84 -0.47 26.85
N ARG A 553 -19.72 -1.76 26.50
CA ARG A 553 -19.26 -2.18 25.17
C ARG A 553 -20.14 -1.70 24.00
N PRO A 554 -21.48 -1.76 24.04
CA PRO A 554 -22.33 -1.20 23.00
C PRO A 554 -22.04 0.27 22.71
N PHE A 555 -21.77 1.07 23.74
CA PHE A 555 -21.43 2.49 23.60
C PHE A 555 -20.09 2.69 22.89
N GLU A 556 -19.11 1.81 23.10
CA GLU A 556 -17.77 1.94 22.49
C GLU A 556 -17.78 1.55 21.02
N GLU A 557 -18.38 0.39 20.70
CA GLU A 557 -18.52 -0.08 19.31
C GLU A 557 -19.30 0.95 18.45
N LEU A 558 -20.32 1.56 19.05
CA LEU A 558 -21.18 2.56 18.42
C LEU A 558 -20.50 3.93 18.34
N THR A 559 -19.78 4.40 19.36
CA THR A 559 -19.00 5.65 19.29
C THR A 559 -17.91 5.53 18.21
N SER A 560 -17.22 4.39 18.13
CA SER A 560 -16.25 4.12 17.06
C SER A 560 -16.90 4.06 15.66
N THR A 561 -18.15 3.60 15.55
CA THR A 561 -18.88 3.53 14.27
C THR A 561 -19.44 4.90 13.86
N MET A 562 -19.95 5.70 14.79
CA MET A 562 -20.54 7.01 14.48
C MET A 562 -19.47 8.10 14.27
N SER A 563 -18.21 7.80 14.58
CA SER A 563 -17.03 8.64 14.32
C SER A 563 -16.45 8.51 12.90
N GLY A 564 -17.08 7.72 12.01
CA GLY A 564 -16.62 7.50 10.64
C GLY A 564 -17.01 8.63 9.66
N GLU A 565 -16.16 8.90 8.66
CA GLU A 565 -16.33 10.01 7.71
C GLU A 565 -16.80 9.60 6.30
N LYS A 566 -16.82 8.30 5.98
CA LYS A 566 -17.06 7.79 4.61
C LYS A 566 -18.50 7.30 4.38
N TYR A 567 -19.42 7.60 5.29
CA TYR A 567 -20.82 7.20 5.21
C TYR A 567 -21.69 8.14 6.02
N VAL A 568 -22.94 8.26 5.60
CA VAL A 568 -23.98 9.02 6.30
C VAL A 568 -24.25 8.36 7.65
N THR A 569 -24.17 9.13 8.74
CA THR A 569 -24.42 8.63 10.10
C THR A 569 -25.77 9.08 10.64
N ALA A 570 -26.35 10.18 10.15
CA ALA A 570 -27.64 10.70 10.64
C ALA A 570 -28.78 9.65 10.59
N SER A 571 -28.86 8.87 9.51
CA SER A 571 -29.88 7.81 9.37
C SER A 571 -29.82 6.73 10.45
N SER A 572 -28.67 6.57 11.10
CA SER A 572 -28.44 5.57 12.13
C SER A 572 -28.76 6.09 13.54
N VAL A 573 -28.89 7.41 13.75
CA VAL A 573 -29.01 8.00 15.10
C VAL A 573 -30.22 7.44 15.88
N ILE A 574 -31.42 7.41 15.27
CA ILE A 574 -32.64 6.86 15.90
C ILE A 574 -32.45 5.38 16.28
N VAL A 575 -32.03 4.56 15.31
CA VAL A 575 -31.82 3.11 15.50
C VAL A 575 -30.79 2.83 16.58
N MET A 576 -29.67 3.57 16.57
CA MET A 576 -28.58 3.41 17.53
C MET A 576 -29.00 3.83 18.95
N THR A 577 -29.79 4.90 19.07
CA THR A 577 -30.38 5.34 20.35
C THR A 577 -31.26 4.24 20.95
N ARG A 578 -32.19 3.69 20.16
CA ARG A 578 -33.07 2.59 20.54
C ARG A 578 -32.30 1.31 20.89
N CYS A 579 -31.29 0.95 20.09
CA CYS A 579 -30.44 -0.22 20.36
C CYS A 579 -29.64 -0.09 21.67
N LEU A 580 -29.20 1.13 22.05
CA LEU A 580 -28.53 1.34 23.33
C LEU A 580 -29.52 1.27 24.51
N GLN A 581 -30.69 1.89 24.41
CA GLN A 581 -31.74 1.78 25.44
C GLN A 581 -32.14 0.31 25.68
N GLU A 582 -32.26 -0.46 24.60
CA GLU A 582 -32.56 -1.89 24.66
C GLU A 582 -31.40 -2.70 25.26
N ALA A 583 -30.15 -2.41 24.90
CA ALA A 583 -28.98 -3.07 25.50
C ALA A 583 -28.89 -2.78 27.00
N CYS A 584 -29.15 -1.56 27.45
CA CYS A 584 -29.25 -1.21 28.86
C CYS A 584 -30.38 -1.99 29.55
N ARG A 585 -31.57 -2.06 28.95
CA ARG A 585 -32.71 -2.84 29.48
C ARG A 585 -32.36 -4.32 29.64
N THR A 586 -31.83 -4.96 28.60
CA THR A 586 -31.39 -6.37 28.65
C THR A 586 -30.30 -6.61 29.70
N MET A 587 -29.44 -5.62 29.98
CA MET A 587 -28.46 -5.73 31.07
C MET A 587 -29.13 -5.61 32.44
N MET A 588 -30.06 -4.68 32.65
CA MET A 588 -30.84 -4.55 33.89
C MET A 588 -31.64 -5.81 34.23
N GLU A 589 -32.17 -6.49 33.20
CA GLU A 589 -32.91 -7.77 33.34
C GLU A 589 -32.01 -8.97 33.68
N LYS A 590 -30.68 -8.85 33.54
CA LYS A 590 -29.70 -9.96 33.69
C LYS A 590 -28.69 -9.78 34.81
N THR A 591 -28.59 -8.59 35.40
CA THR A 591 -27.59 -8.27 36.41
C THR A 591 -28.18 -8.34 37.82
N ASP A 592 -27.61 -9.19 38.65
CA ASP A 592 -27.86 -9.19 40.10
C ASP A 592 -27.05 -8.10 40.83
N GLN A 593 -26.11 -7.44 40.12
CA GLN A 593 -25.20 -6.46 40.74
C GLN A 593 -25.85 -5.07 40.81
N PRO A 594 -26.11 -4.51 42.02
CA PRO A 594 -26.84 -3.25 42.15
C PRO A 594 -26.10 -2.08 41.50
N THR A 595 -24.77 -2.02 41.64
CA THR A 595 -23.93 -0.99 40.98
C THR A 595 -24.04 -1.06 39.46
N VAL A 596 -24.13 -2.25 38.86
CA VAL A 596 -24.23 -2.39 37.41
C VAL A 596 -25.63 -2.04 36.93
N ASN A 597 -26.66 -2.40 37.69
CA ASN A 597 -28.04 -2.01 37.42
C ASN A 597 -28.21 -0.47 37.46
N GLU A 598 -27.64 0.18 38.47
CA GLU A 598 -27.59 1.65 38.58
C GLU A 598 -26.89 2.29 37.37
N VAL A 599 -25.69 1.81 36.98
CA VAL A 599 -25.00 2.29 35.77
C VAL A 599 -25.87 2.07 34.52
N ALA A 600 -26.49 0.90 34.36
CA ALA A 600 -27.36 0.62 33.21
C ALA A 600 -28.61 1.53 33.16
N LEU A 601 -29.19 1.83 34.31
CA LEU A 601 -30.29 2.77 34.47
C LEU A 601 -29.85 4.20 34.12
N LEU A 602 -28.74 4.68 34.67
CA LEU A 602 -28.20 6.01 34.38
C LEU A 602 -27.81 6.18 32.91
N LEU A 603 -27.24 5.15 32.27
CA LEU A 603 -26.99 5.13 30.82
C LEU A 603 -28.30 5.26 30.03
N LYS A 604 -29.34 4.49 30.38
CA LYS A 604 -30.66 4.52 29.73
C LYS A 604 -31.36 5.87 29.91
N VAL A 605 -31.35 6.44 31.12
CA VAL A 605 -31.95 7.76 31.42
C VAL A 605 -31.16 8.87 30.73
N GLY A 606 -29.83 8.84 30.80
CA GLY A 606 -28.95 9.83 30.15
C GLY A 606 -29.12 9.86 28.63
N ILE A 607 -29.28 8.70 27.98
CA ILE A 607 -29.69 8.63 26.56
C ILE A 607 -31.05 9.29 26.37
N SER A 608 -32.05 8.88 27.15
CA SER A 608 -33.45 9.25 26.94
C SER A 608 -33.69 10.76 27.13
N GLU A 609 -32.99 11.40 28.06
CA GLU A 609 -33.07 12.85 28.26
C GLU A 609 -32.23 13.64 27.24
N ARG A 610 -30.98 13.24 26.97
CA ARG A 610 -30.10 13.99 26.05
C ARG A 610 -30.44 13.79 24.57
N LEU A 611 -31.20 12.75 24.22
CA LEU A 611 -31.68 12.44 22.86
C LEU A 611 -33.21 12.38 22.78
N LYS A 612 -33.89 13.05 23.73
CA LYS A 612 -35.33 13.27 23.73
C LYS A 612 -35.77 13.97 22.45
N GLY A 613 -36.92 13.58 21.90
CA GLY A 613 -37.46 14.21 20.68
C GLY A 613 -36.79 13.79 19.36
N ILE A 614 -35.88 12.80 19.37
CA ILE A 614 -35.08 12.47 18.17
C ILE A 614 -35.90 11.83 17.04
N GLU A 615 -36.97 11.07 17.35
CA GLU A 615 -37.90 10.53 16.34
C GLU A 615 -38.83 11.63 15.78
N GLN A 616 -39.20 12.60 16.62
CA GLN A 616 -39.96 13.79 16.24
C GLN A 616 -39.13 14.79 15.42
N SER A 617 -37.80 14.65 15.43
CA SER A 617 -36.91 15.46 14.60
C SER A 617 -37.08 15.09 13.13
N GLY A 618 -37.86 15.91 12.42
CA GLY A 618 -38.15 15.74 10.99
C GLY A 618 -36.93 15.76 10.05
N THR A 619 -35.72 15.92 10.56
CA THR A 619 -34.47 15.73 9.82
C THR A 619 -33.89 14.32 10.03
N PHE A 620 -33.81 13.84 11.29
CA PHE A 620 -33.33 12.49 11.58
C PHE A 620 -34.35 11.43 11.17
N SER A 621 -35.65 11.67 11.40
CA SER A 621 -36.71 10.76 10.94
C SER A 621 -36.66 10.56 9.42
N LEU A 622 -36.51 11.66 8.67
CA LEU A 622 -36.34 11.65 7.22
C LEU A 622 -35.11 10.84 6.78
N CYS A 623 -33.96 11.07 7.42
CA CYS A 623 -32.74 10.32 7.12
C CYS A 623 -32.86 8.81 7.44
N THR A 624 -33.52 8.46 8.55
CA THR A 624 -33.73 7.06 8.95
C THR A 624 -34.76 6.36 8.05
N PHE A 625 -35.84 7.03 7.67
CA PHE A 625 -36.87 6.49 6.77
C PHE A 625 -36.31 6.21 5.36
N LEU A 626 -35.49 7.12 4.83
CA LEU A 626 -34.84 6.97 3.52
C LEU A 626 -33.59 6.06 3.55
N ASP A 627 -33.30 5.40 4.68
CA ASP A 627 -32.29 4.35 4.72
C ASP A 627 -32.94 2.99 4.44
N PRO A 628 -32.61 2.31 3.33
CA PRO A 628 -33.27 1.07 2.90
C PRO A 628 -33.05 -0.09 3.87
N ARG A 629 -32.13 0.04 4.84
CA ARG A 629 -31.90 -0.93 5.92
C ARG A 629 -32.94 -0.83 7.05
N PHE A 630 -33.61 0.32 7.15
CA PHE A 630 -34.36 0.78 8.32
C PHE A 630 -35.84 1.03 8.00
N LYS A 631 -36.13 1.81 6.95
CA LYS A 631 -37.49 2.19 6.52
C LYS A 631 -38.37 2.60 7.73
N THR A 632 -39.59 2.07 7.85
CA THR A 632 -40.50 2.35 8.96
C THR A 632 -40.20 1.54 10.23
N GLN A 633 -39.43 0.45 10.14
CA GLN A 633 -39.21 -0.48 11.26
C GLN A 633 -38.20 0.03 12.30
N ALA A 634 -37.50 1.14 12.02
CA ALA A 634 -36.58 1.77 12.97
C ALA A 634 -37.29 2.51 14.11
N PHE A 635 -38.42 3.13 13.80
CA PHE A 635 -39.19 3.96 14.73
C PHE A 635 -39.73 3.13 15.89
N SER A 636 -39.69 3.69 17.10
CA SER A 636 -40.39 3.15 18.26
C SER A 636 -41.85 3.57 18.27
N ASP A 637 -42.16 4.77 17.74
CA ASP A 637 -43.53 5.27 17.58
C ASP A 637 -44.05 5.09 16.13
N PRO A 638 -45.08 4.25 15.90
CA PRO A 638 -45.73 4.11 14.59
C PRO A 638 -46.33 5.42 14.06
N HIS A 639 -46.75 6.34 14.92
CA HIS A 639 -47.31 7.63 14.51
C HIS A 639 -46.24 8.52 13.86
N GLU A 640 -45.06 8.65 14.46
CA GLU A 640 -43.95 9.41 13.86
C GLU A 640 -43.42 8.75 12.57
N ALA A 641 -43.50 7.42 12.45
CA ALA A 641 -43.20 6.72 11.20
C ALA A 641 -44.19 7.12 10.07
N GLN A 642 -45.49 7.13 10.36
CA GLN A 642 -46.54 7.51 9.39
C GLN A 642 -46.46 9.00 9.02
N LYS A 643 -46.29 9.87 10.01
CA LYS A 643 -46.07 11.32 9.83
C LYS A 643 -44.83 11.61 8.98
N THR A 644 -43.77 10.80 9.13
CA THR A 644 -42.57 10.87 8.29
C THR A 644 -42.84 10.39 6.86
N LYS A 645 -43.61 9.30 6.68
CA LYS A 645 -44.07 8.84 5.35
C LYS A 645 -44.84 9.94 4.60
N GLU A 646 -45.78 10.61 5.26
CA GLU A 646 -46.60 11.67 4.67
C GLU A 646 -45.80 12.95 4.39
N ARG A 647 -44.77 13.22 5.18
CA ARG A 647 -43.78 14.26 4.87
C ARG A 647 -42.95 13.90 3.64
N VAL A 648 -42.49 12.65 3.52
CA VAL A 648 -41.71 12.19 2.35
C VAL A 648 -42.56 12.30 1.08
N ARG A 649 -43.80 11.80 1.08
CA ARG A 649 -44.74 11.93 -0.05
C ARG A 649 -44.90 13.38 -0.50
N ARG A 650 -45.10 14.34 0.42
CA ARG A 650 -45.17 15.77 0.08
C ARG A 650 -43.87 16.32 -0.51
N LEU A 651 -42.71 15.98 0.06
CA LEU A 651 -41.44 16.46 -0.47
C LEU A 651 -41.11 15.87 -1.85
N VAL A 652 -41.48 14.61 -2.10
CA VAL A 652 -41.38 13.99 -3.43
C VAL A 652 -42.33 14.65 -4.44
N ALA A 653 -43.58 14.94 -4.04
CA ALA A 653 -44.53 15.63 -4.90
C ALA A 653 -44.02 17.03 -5.30
N ASN A 654 -43.43 17.78 -4.35
CA ASN A 654 -42.81 19.07 -4.64
C ASN A 654 -41.65 18.96 -5.65
N ILE A 655 -40.78 17.94 -5.51
CA ILE A 655 -39.69 17.70 -6.47
C ILE A 655 -40.24 17.43 -7.88
N ILE A 656 -41.30 16.62 -7.99
CA ILE A 656 -41.95 16.35 -9.28
C ILE A 656 -42.53 17.64 -9.89
N SER A 657 -43.18 18.49 -9.09
CA SER A 657 -43.67 19.79 -9.56
C SER A 657 -42.54 20.75 -9.96
N GLU A 658 -41.43 20.79 -9.23
CA GLU A 658 -40.23 21.56 -9.61
C GLU A 658 -39.67 21.10 -10.97
N ASP A 659 -39.59 19.79 -11.20
CA ASP A 659 -39.10 19.21 -12.46
C ASP A 659 -40.07 19.46 -13.63
N GLU A 660 -41.38 19.38 -13.39
CA GLU A 660 -42.42 19.62 -14.42
C GLU A 660 -42.48 21.10 -14.83
N ILE A 661 -42.17 22.04 -13.94
CA ILE A 661 -42.06 23.49 -14.25
C ILE A 661 -40.73 23.83 -14.94
N ALA A 662 -39.66 23.07 -14.68
CA ALA A 662 -38.32 23.32 -15.24
C ALA A 662 -38.11 22.75 -16.66
N ALA A 663 -39.08 22.03 -17.21
CA ALA A 663 -39.01 21.49 -18.56
C ALA A 663 -39.27 22.60 -19.61
N PRO A 664 -38.33 22.87 -20.55
CA PRO A 664 -38.60 23.81 -21.63
C PRO A 664 -39.67 23.23 -22.57
N GLU A 665 -40.60 24.07 -23.04
CA GLU A 665 -41.55 23.70 -24.09
C GLU A 665 -40.79 23.20 -25.32
N ALA A 666 -41.01 21.93 -25.69
CA ALA A 666 -40.36 21.35 -26.85
C ALA A 666 -40.87 22.02 -28.13
N PRO A 667 -39.99 22.45 -29.06
CA PRO A 667 -40.43 23.03 -30.32
C PRO A 667 -41.21 21.99 -31.11
N SER A 668 -42.45 22.32 -31.46
CA SER A 668 -43.37 21.56 -32.32
C SER A 668 -42.76 21.39 -33.71
N THR A 669 -41.92 20.37 -33.84
CA THR A 669 -41.17 20.09 -35.06
C THR A 669 -42.02 19.23 -35.98
N SER A 670 -42.45 19.82 -37.09
CA SER A 670 -43.21 19.18 -38.16
C SER A 670 -42.50 17.91 -38.64
N THR A 671 -43.18 16.77 -38.57
CA THR A 671 -42.68 15.49 -39.07
C THR A 671 -42.52 15.53 -40.58
N MET A 672 -41.27 15.53 -41.06
CA MET A 672 -40.98 15.11 -42.43
C MET A 672 -41.04 13.58 -42.48
N THR A 673 -42.01 13.07 -43.24
CA THR A 673 -42.25 11.64 -43.43
C THR A 673 -41.16 11.00 -44.29
N THR A 674 -40.27 10.23 -43.68
CA THR A 674 -39.70 9.05 -44.35
C THR A 674 -40.74 7.93 -44.31
N GLN A 675 -40.97 7.27 -45.45
CA GLN A 675 -41.87 6.12 -45.54
C GLN A 675 -41.31 4.94 -44.76
N GLU A 676 -41.68 4.83 -43.48
CA GLU A 676 -41.47 3.59 -42.72
C GLU A 676 -42.43 2.51 -43.21
N ASN A 677 -41.92 1.28 -43.25
CA ASN A 677 -42.61 0.13 -43.80
C ASN A 677 -43.90 -0.16 -43.00
N GLU A 678 -45.06 0.04 -43.62
CA GLU A 678 -46.39 0.04 -43.00
C GLU A 678 -46.79 -1.29 -42.33
N PHE A 679 -46.03 -2.36 -42.61
CA PHE A 679 -46.19 -3.71 -42.05
C PHE A 679 -45.17 -4.07 -40.95
N ASN A 680 -44.36 -3.12 -40.44
CA ASN A 680 -43.46 -3.39 -39.34
C ASN A 680 -44.25 -3.67 -38.03
N PRO A 681 -44.12 -4.86 -37.41
CA PRO A 681 -44.90 -5.19 -36.22
C PRO A 681 -44.60 -4.29 -35.01
N TRP A 682 -43.40 -3.69 -34.92
CA TRP A 682 -42.99 -2.93 -33.75
C TRP A 682 -43.70 -1.57 -33.63
N PRO A 683 -43.72 -0.68 -34.64
CA PRO A 683 -44.56 0.53 -34.60
C PRO A 683 -46.06 0.26 -34.41
N ILE A 684 -46.56 -0.88 -34.92
CA ILE A 684 -47.95 -1.32 -34.73
C ILE A 684 -48.18 -1.72 -33.27
N PHE A 685 -47.28 -2.54 -32.69
CA PHE A 685 -47.30 -2.93 -31.28
C PHE A 685 -47.17 -1.70 -30.36
N ASP A 686 -46.27 -0.77 -30.66
CA ASP A 686 -46.08 0.47 -29.89
C ASP A 686 -47.31 1.38 -29.97
N LYS A 687 -48.05 1.40 -31.09
CA LYS A 687 -49.38 2.06 -31.16
C LYS A 687 -50.44 1.34 -30.31
N LEU A 688 -50.52 0.02 -30.41
CA LEU A 688 -51.50 -0.80 -29.66
C LEU A 688 -51.27 -0.74 -28.13
N VAL A 689 -50.02 -0.76 -27.70
CA VAL A 689 -49.62 -0.64 -26.29
C VAL A 689 -49.67 0.81 -25.82
N GLY A 690 -49.28 1.77 -26.67
CA GLY A 690 -49.27 3.20 -26.37
C GLY A 690 -50.66 3.79 -26.11
N GLN A 691 -51.71 3.23 -26.72
CA GLN A 691 -53.11 3.60 -26.40
C GLN A 691 -53.57 3.13 -25.01
N SER A 692 -52.82 2.25 -24.34
CA SER A 692 -53.22 1.61 -23.08
C SER A 692 -52.52 2.14 -21.82
N VAL A 693 -51.49 3.00 -21.93
CA VAL A 693 -50.68 3.43 -20.77
C VAL A 693 -50.40 4.93 -20.83
N GLY A 694 -51.28 5.75 -20.23
CA GLY A 694 -51.14 7.21 -20.31
C GLY A 694 -51.98 8.07 -19.37
N GLN A 695 -52.53 7.56 -18.26
CA GLN A 695 -53.10 8.47 -17.25
C GLN A 695 -51.98 9.31 -16.63
N GLN A 696 -51.95 10.61 -16.94
CA GLN A 696 -51.08 11.57 -16.26
C GLN A 696 -51.54 11.75 -14.81
N GLY A 697 -51.03 10.91 -13.92
CA GLY A 697 -51.23 11.06 -12.49
C GLY A 697 -50.67 12.41 -12.00
N THR A 698 -51.41 13.06 -11.10
CA THR A 698 -50.95 14.26 -10.37
C THR A 698 -49.59 14.01 -9.70
N PRO A 699 -48.75 15.05 -9.47
CA PRO A 699 -47.48 14.92 -8.75
C PRO A 699 -47.61 14.16 -7.41
N THR A 700 -48.70 14.40 -6.67
CA THR A 700 -49.06 13.67 -5.45
C THR A 700 -49.29 12.18 -5.70
N SER A 701 -50.02 11.79 -6.75
CA SER A 701 -50.26 10.37 -7.04
C SER A 701 -49.00 9.64 -7.50
N LYS A 702 -48.15 10.30 -8.32
CA LYS A 702 -46.81 9.82 -8.71
C LYS A 702 -45.93 9.61 -7.47
N ALA A 703 -45.89 10.59 -6.56
CA ALA A 703 -45.13 10.52 -5.32
C ALA A 703 -45.60 9.40 -4.37
N ILE A 704 -46.93 9.22 -4.22
CA ILE A 704 -47.52 8.12 -3.44
C ILE A 704 -47.04 6.77 -3.98
N LYS A 705 -47.15 6.56 -5.30
CA LYS A 705 -46.73 5.31 -5.96
C LYS A 705 -45.25 5.00 -5.75
N GLU A 706 -44.36 5.99 -5.94
CA GLU A 706 -42.91 5.81 -5.75
C GLU A 706 -42.55 5.49 -4.28
N VAL A 707 -43.18 6.18 -3.32
CA VAL A 707 -42.95 5.95 -1.88
C VAL A 707 -43.47 4.59 -1.42
N ASP A 708 -44.65 4.17 -1.87
CA ASP A 708 -45.21 2.88 -1.49
C ASP A 708 -44.46 1.71 -2.13
N MET A 709 -43.98 1.86 -3.37
CA MET A 709 -43.07 0.91 -4.01
C MET A 709 -41.76 0.78 -3.23
N TYR A 710 -41.15 1.90 -2.81
CA TYR A 710 -39.96 1.89 -1.96
C TYR A 710 -40.19 1.19 -0.60
N LEU A 711 -41.40 1.31 -0.02
CA LEU A 711 -41.73 0.64 1.23
C LEU A 711 -42.03 -0.86 1.07
N ALA A 712 -42.63 -1.26 -0.06
CA ALA A 712 -42.92 -2.65 -0.40
C ALA A 712 -41.66 -3.47 -0.72
N ASP A 713 -40.63 -2.83 -1.28
CA ASP A 713 -39.32 -3.43 -1.54
C ASP A 713 -38.72 -4.08 -0.28
N GLU A 714 -37.93 -5.14 -0.46
CA GLU A 714 -37.23 -5.77 0.67
C GLU A 714 -36.30 -4.78 1.39
N ARG A 715 -36.10 -4.98 2.70
CA ARG A 715 -35.14 -4.19 3.48
C ARG A 715 -33.72 -4.66 3.20
N LEU A 716 -32.83 -3.73 2.88
CA LEU A 716 -31.42 -4.00 2.69
C LEU A 716 -30.80 -4.60 3.97
N PRO A 717 -30.33 -5.86 3.97
CA PRO A 717 -29.71 -6.45 5.16
C PRO A 717 -28.48 -5.65 5.58
N ARG A 718 -28.24 -5.46 6.88
CA ARG A 718 -27.07 -4.67 7.35
C ARG A 718 -25.72 -5.25 6.88
N LYS A 719 -25.63 -6.57 6.72
CA LYS A 719 -24.47 -7.30 6.20
C LYS A 719 -24.89 -8.26 5.10
N THR A 720 -23.99 -8.52 4.16
CA THR A 720 -24.09 -9.62 3.20
C THR A 720 -23.92 -10.98 3.91
N GLN A 721 -24.27 -12.07 3.21
CA GLN A 721 -23.98 -13.44 3.67
C GLN A 721 -22.47 -13.69 3.90
N ALA A 722 -21.60 -12.95 3.19
CA ALA A 722 -20.15 -12.98 3.39
C ALA A 722 -19.64 -12.10 4.57
N GLY A 723 -20.56 -11.49 5.34
CA GLY A 723 -20.25 -10.70 6.53
C GLY A 723 -19.82 -9.24 6.26
N THR A 724 -19.81 -8.78 5.02
CA THR A 724 -19.46 -7.39 4.67
C THR A 724 -20.65 -6.45 4.87
N TRP A 725 -20.44 -5.26 5.41
CA TRP A 725 -21.51 -4.26 5.58
C TRP A 725 -22.06 -3.77 4.22
N ASN A 726 -23.39 -3.62 4.14
CA ASN A 726 -24.06 -3.01 2.99
C ASN A 726 -24.14 -1.48 3.15
N CYS A 727 -23.98 -0.76 2.03
CA CYS A 727 -23.92 0.69 1.99
C CYS A 727 -25.22 1.29 1.38
N PRO A 728 -25.97 2.14 2.10
CA PRO A 728 -27.15 2.84 1.58
C PRO A 728 -26.87 3.63 0.30
N LEU A 729 -25.72 4.31 0.22
CA LEU A 729 -25.34 5.11 -0.95
C LEU A 729 -25.24 4.26 -2.23
N GLN A 730 -24.67 3.05 -2.11
CA GLN A 730 -24.57 2.12 -3.23
C GLN A 730 -25.93 1.54 -3.61
N TRP A 731 -26.81 1.33 -2.63
CA TRP A 731 -28.18 0.89 -2.89
C TRP A 731 -28.96 1.96 -3.67
N TRP A 732 -28.98 3.22 -3.19
CA TRP A 732 -29.59 4.33 -3.91
C TRP A 732 -29.00 4.53 -5.31
N LYS A 733 -27.69 4.32 -5.49
CA LYS A 733 -27.04 4.41 -6.79
C LYS A 733 -27.55 3.35 -7.78
N ASN A 734 -27.78 2.12 -7.29
CA ASN A 734 -28.30 1.03 -8.10
C ASN A 734 -29.81 1.18 -8.40
N HIS A 735 -30.57 1.89 -7.55
CA HIS A 735 -32.02 2.05 -7.68
C HIS A 735 -32.45 3.45 -8.16
N ARG A 736 -31.50 4.32 -8.57
CA ARG A 736 -31.78 5.69 -9.06
C ARG A 736 -32.76 5.75 -10.24
N ALA A 737 -32.80 4.71 -11.08
CA ALA A 737 -33.76 4.60 -12.18
C ALA A 737 -35.16 4.16 -11.73
N VAL A 738 -35.26 3.45 -10.61
CA VAL A 738 -36.53 2.93 -10.04
C VAL A 738 -37.18 3.98 -9.12
N TYR A 739 -36.37 4.74 -8.39
CA TYR A 739 -36.78 5.74 -7.41
C TYR A 739 -36.11 7.11 -7.68
N PRO A 740 -36.37 7.74 -8.84
CA PRO A 740 -35.64 8.94 -9.25
C PRO A 740 -35.87 10.14 -8.32
N ASN A 741 -37.10 10.37 -7.86
CA ASN A 741 -37.45 11.55 -7.07
C ASN A 741 -37.09 11.37 -5.60
N LEU A 742 -37.24 10.14 -5.07
CA LEU A 742 -36.70 9.77 -3.77
C LEU A 742 -35.16 9.84 -3.75
N THR A 743 -34.48 9.52 -4.86
CA THR A 743 -33.02 9.69 -4.95
C THR A 743 -32.62 11.17 -4.91
N LYS A 744 -33.35 12.06 -5.61
CA LYS A 744 -33.18 13.52 -5.49
C LYS A 744 -33.40 13.98 -4.05
N LEU A 745 -34.46 13.51 -3.39
CA LEU A 745 -34.76 13.81 -1.99
C LEU A 745 -33.64 13.35 -1.03
N TYR A 746 -33.10 12.15 -1.26
CA TYR A 746 -31.99 11.59 -0.50
C TYR A 746 -30.74 12.46 -0.62
N ILE A 747 -30.38 12.92 -1.83
CA ILE A 747 -29.23 13.81 -2.05
C ILE A 747 -29.42 15.16 -1.32
N ARG A 748 -30.62 15.73 -1.36
CA ARG A 748 -30.98 17.02 -0.71
C ARG A 748 -31.00 16.98 0.83
N HIS A 749 -31.22 15.82 1.46
CA HIS A 749 -31.42 15.75 2.92
C HIS A 749 -30.53 14.76 3.68
N CYS A 750 -30.00 13.72 3.05
CA CYS A 750 -29.25 12.66 3.73
C CYS A 750 -27.72 12.87 3.68
N ASN A 751 -27.25 14.09 3.43
CA ASN A 751 -25.82 14.43 3.52
C ASN A 751 -25.31 14.69 4.96
N ILE A 752 -26.17 14.50 5.96
CA ILE A 752 -25.92 14.88 7.34
C ILE A 752 -25.03 13.86 8.06
N VAL A 753 -23.90 14.34 8.56
CA VAL A 753 -23.08 13.66 9.57
C VAL A 753 -23.59 14.05 10.96
N SER A 754 -23.46 13.15 11.92
CA SER A 754 -23.98 13.33 13.30
C SER A 754 -22.89 13.56 14.34
N THR A 755 -21.64 13.75 13.94
CA THR A 755 -20.50 13.99 14.83
C THR A 755 -19.59 15.11 14.30
N SER A 756 -19.08 15.97 15.20
CA SER A 756 -18.04 16.98 14.90
C SER A 756 -16.61 16.42 14.98
N VAL A 757 -16.49 15.10 15.17
CA VAL A 757 -15.22 14.36 15.24
C VAL A 757 -14.24 14.65 14.08
N PRO A 758 -14.66 14.96 12.83
CA PRO A 758 -13.73 15.40 11.79
C PRO A 758 -12.96 16.67 12.18
N CYS A 759 -13.63 17.64 12.81
CA CYS A 759 -13.00 18.85 13.33
C CYS A 759 -12.15 18.56 14.58
N GLU A 760 -12.61 17.71 15.51
CA GLU A 760 -11.80 17.30 16.67
C GLU A 760 -10.49 16.60 16.25
N ARG A 761 -10.52 15.79 15.18
CA ARG A 761 -9.33 15.13 14.62
C ARG A 761 -8.42 16.11 13.90
N MET A 762 -8.97 17.14 13.26
CA MET A 762 -8.19 18.27 12.76
C MET A 762 -7.47 18.99 13.90
N PHE A 763 -8.15 19.33 15.00
CA PHE A 763 -7.51 19.95 16.15
C PHE A 763 -6.55 19.03 16.89
N SER A 764 -6.76 17.71 16.88
CA SER A 764 -5.77 16.75 17.40
C SER A 764 -4.47 16.78 16.59
N LYS A 765 -4.55 16.94 15.26
CA LYS A 765 -3.37 17.24 14.42
C LYS A 765 -2.81 18.63 14.76
N THR A 766 -3.64 19.68 14.81
CA THR A 766 -3.21 21.07 15.05
C THR A 766 -2.53 21.27 16.42
N GLY A 767 -3.01 20.61 17.47
CA GLY A 767 -2.38 20.62 18.78
C GLY A 767 -0.98 20.02 18.76
N LEU A 768 -0.71 19.02 17.92
CA LEU A 768 0.65 18.49 17.72
C LEU A 768 1.54 19.46 16.92
N ILE A 769 0.97 20.21 15.96
CA ILE A 769 1.67 21.23 15.17
C ILE A 769 2.17 22.37 16.07
N ILE A 770 1.28 22.92 16.91
CA ILE A 770 1.57 24.09 17.73
C ILE A 770 2.45 23.75 18.95
N ASN A 771 2.29 22.57 19.58
CA ASN A 771 2.87 22.31 20.91
C ASN A 771 4.37 22.02 21.01
N GLN A 772 4.99 21.28 20.08
CA GLN A 772 6.33 20.70 20.35
C GLN A 772 7.48 21.10 19.43
N ARG A 773 7.22 21.66 18.24
CA ARG A 773 8.30 22.09 17.33
C ARG A 773 8.07 23.43 16.58
N ARG A 774 6.91 24.09 16.68
CA ARG A 774 6.58 25.29 15.85
C ARG A 774 5.66 26.33 16.49
N THR A 775 6.16 27.00 17.53
CA THR A 775 5.69 28.35 17.88
C THR A 775 6.20 29.43 16.90
N ARG A 776 6.66 29.04 15.70
CA ARG A 776 7.35 29.91 14.70
C ARG A 776 6.61 30.04 13.37
N LEU A 777 5.46 29.40 13.21
CA LEU A 777 4.59 29.60 12.05
C LEU A 777 3.59 30.70 12.41
N GLN A 778 3.41 31.68 11.52
CA GLN A 778 2.34 32.66 11.65
C GLN A 778 0.99 31.95 11.47
N THR A 779 0.01 32.36 12.25
CA THR A 779 -1.39 31.95 12.25
C THR A 779 -1.92 31.72 10.83
N SER A 780 -1.92 32.76 9.97
CA SER A 780 -2.37 32.71 8.57
C SER A 780 -1.64 31.71 7.66
N LYS A 781 -0.47 31.21 8.06
CA LYS A 781 0.26 30.15 7.36
C LYS A 781 -0.09 28.77 7.90
N VAL A 782 -0.47 28.66 9.18
CA VAL A 782 -1.06 27.42 9.74
C VAL A 782 -2.38 27.10 9.05
N GLU A 783 -3.27 28.07 8.89
CA GLU A 783 -4.58 27.92 8.22
C GLU A 783 -4.42 27.30 6.81
N LYS A 784 -3.50 27.86 6.00
CA LYS A 784 -3.21 27.38 4.64
C LYS A 784 -2.60 25.99 4.60
N ILE A 785 -1.69 25.67 5.54
CA ILE A 785 -1.11 24.31 5.65
C ILE A 785 -2.19 23.29 6.05
N MET A 786 -3.08 23.64 6.98
CA MET A 786 -4.18 22.75 7.40
C MET A 786 -5.16 22.48 6.25
N PHE A 787 -5.53 23.51 5.49
CA PHE A 787 -6.39 23.37 4.31
C PHE A 787 -5.78 22.44 3.25
N LEU A 788 -4.49 22.64 2.92
CA LEU A 788 -3.80 21.78 1.96
C LEU A 788 -3.64 20.33 2.46
N ASN A 789 -3.37 20.12 3.75
CA ASN A 789 -3.23 18.77 4.31
C ASN A 789 -4.51 17.94 4.24
N VAL A 790 -5.69 18.55 4.46
CA VAL A 790 -6.97 17.84 4.34
C VAL A 790 -7.16 17.33 2.91
N PHE A 791 -7.03 18.24 1.94
CA PHE A 791 -7.30 17.95 0.53
C PHE A 791 -6.40 16.83 -0.03
N ASP A 792 -5.11 16.82 0.31
CA ASP A 792 -4.20 15.76 -0.12
C ASP A 792 -4.48 14.43 0.62
N THR A 793 -5.00 14.44 1.85
CA THR A 793 -5.41 13.19 2.52
C THR A 793 -6.66 12.54 1.91
N GLU A 794 -7.66 13.32 1.48
CA GLU A 794 -8.89 12.79 0.89
C GLU A 794 -8.65 12.18 -0.51
N THR A 795 -7.90 12.88 -1.35
CA THR A 795 -7.56 12.41 -2.71
C THR A 795 -6.71 11.14 -2.71
N ARG A 796 -5.91 10.90 -1.68
CA ARG A 796 -5.12 9.67 -1.52
C ARG A 796 -5.96 8.45 -1.13
N ASP A 797 -7.00 8.61 -0.31
CA ASP A 797 -7.62 7.49 0.41
C ASP A 797 -8.76 6.76 -0.35
N ASP A 798 -9.27 7.36 -1.43
CA ASP A 798 -10.29 6.74 -2.31
C ASP A 798 -9.70 5.63 -3.20
N THR A 799 -8.40 5.72 -3.54
CA THR A 799 -7.65 4.71 -4.34
C THR A 799 -7.50 3.34 -3.63
N ARG A 800 -7.74 3.31 -2.32
CA ARG A 800 -7.40 2.19 -1.43
C ARG A 800 -8.55 1.21 -1.20
N TYR A 801 -9.80 1.68 -1.16
CA TYR A 801 -10.95 0.88 -0.73
C TYR A 801 -11.48 -0.11 -1.79
N ARG A 802 -11.43 0.22 -3.09
CA ARG A 802 -12.01 -0.60 -4.17
C ARG A 802 -11.33 -1.98 -4.41
N LYS A 803 -10.27 -2.34 -3.67
CA LYS A 803 -9.47 -3.57 -3.92
C LYS A 803 -9.83 -4.79 -3.05
N ILE A 804 -10.76 -4.69 -2.11
CA ILE A 804 -10.92 -5.70 -1.03
C ILE A 804 -12.02 -6.75 -1.29
N GLN A 805 -12.99 -6.50 -2.18
CA GLN A 805 -14.32 -7.15 -2.11
C GLN A 805 -14.64 -8.35 -3.04
N ARG A 806 -13.72 -8.92 -3.84
CA ARG A 806 -14.07 -10.00 -4.80
C ARG A 806 -13.21 -11.27 -4.71
N ARG A 807 -13.81 -12.38 -4.24
CA ARG A 807 -13.37 -13.79 -4.39
C ARG A 807 -14.57 -14.75 -4.27
N PRO A 808 -14.83 -15.62 -5.25
CA PRO A 808 -15.66 -16.83 -5.09
C PRO A 808 -14.84 -18.14 -5.18
N THR A 809 -15.44 -19.24 -4.71
CA THR A 809 -14.89 -20.62 -4.72
C THR A 809 -15.31 -21.43 -5.96
N PRO A 810 -14.51 -22.42 -6.43
CA PRO A 810 -14.81 -23.17 -7.66
C PRO A 810 -15.27 -24.63 -7.45
N THR A 811 -16.11 -25.11 -8.36
CA THR A 811 -16.38 -26.53 -8.68
C THR A 811 -15.88 -26.85 -10.10
N ALA A 812 -15.80 -28.13 -10.50
CA ALA A 812 -14.93 -28.57 -11.60
C ALA A 812 -15.52 -29.70 -12.45
N GLU A 813 -15.13 -29.79 -13.74
CA GLU A 813 -15.21 -31.02 -14.54
C GLU A 813 -14.21 -31.10 -15.72
N ARG A 814 -14.19 -32.23 -16.46
CA ARG A 814 -13.14 -32.71 -17.41
C ARG A 814 -13.51 -32.39 -18.90
N VAL A 815 -12.68 -32.55 -19.96
CA VAL A 815 -12.05 -33.78 -20.53
C VAL A 815 -10.97 -33.46 -21.60
N ASN A 816 -10.01 -34.39 -21.78
CA ASN A 816 -8.99 -34.65 -22.84
C ASN A 816 -9.07 -33.95 -24.22
N THR A 817 -7.90 -33.80 -24.88
CA THR A 817 -7.58 -34.45 -26.20
C THR A 817 -6.13 -34.20 -26.72
N THR A 818 -5.64 -35.19 -27.48
CA THR A 818 -4.30 -35.34 -28.11
C THR A 818 -4.15 -34.64 -29.48
N ASN A 819 -2.95 -34.14 -29.84
CA ASN A 819 -2.57 -33.92 -31.25
C ASN A 819 -1.01 -33.79 -31.43
N PRO A 820 -0.34 -34.36 -32.46
CA PRO A 820 1.13 -34.57 -32.46
C PRO A 820 2.06 -33.40 -32.84
N SER A 821 1.55 -32.25 -33.30
CA SER A 821 2.40 -31.18 -33.89
C SER A 821 3.26 -30.38 -32.88
N LEU A 822 3.14 -30.65 -31.59
CA LEU A 822 3.93 -30.02 -30.51
C LEU A 822 5.41 -30.50 -30.45
N ALA A 823 5.73 -31.65 -31.04
CA ALA A 823 7.00 -32.36 -30.82
C ALA A 823 8.28 -31.55 -31.15
N ALA A 824 8.25 -30.71 -32.20
CA ALA A 824 9.42 -29.96 -32.63
C ALA A 824 9.76 -28.78 -31.70
N GLY A 825 8.75 -28.03 -31.23
CA GLY A 825 8.93 -26.90 -30.32
C GLY A 825 9.28 -27.33 -28.90
N GLU A 826 8.68 -28.42 -28.42
CA GLU A 826 9.02 -29.00 -27.13
C GLU A 826 10.48 -29.47 -27.07
N ALA A 827 11.07 -29.91 -28.18
CA ALA A 827 12.46 -30.36 -28.25
C ALA A 827 13.50 -29.27 -27.92
N ALA A 828 13.17 -27.98 -28.06
CA ALA A 828 14.06 -26.87 -27.70
C ALA A 828 13.90 -26.45 -26.22
N ALA A 829 12.66 -26.21 -25.77
CA ALA A 829 12.37 -25.87 -24.37
C ALA A 829 12.74 -27.02 -23.40
N CYS A 830 12.62 -28.28 -23.85
CA CYS A 830 13.03 -29.46 -23.09
C CYS A 830 14.57 -29.61 -23.00
N ARG A 831 15.37 -29.00 -23.92
CA ARG A 831 16.84 -28.94 -23.78
C ARG A 831 17.27 -28.00 -22.65
N LEU A 832 16.68 -26.81 -22.55
CA LEU A 832 17.03 -25.82 -21.50
C LEU A 832 16.60 -26.26 -20.08
N ARG A 833 15.49 -27.01 -19.95
CA ARG A 833 15.03 -27.58 -18.66
C ARG A 833 15.94 -28.67 -18.06
N ARG A 834 16.99 -29.14 -18.78
CA ARG A 834 17.83 -30.29 -18.38
C ARG A 834 19.15 -29.98 -17.64
N THR A 835 19.60 -28.71 -17.54
CA THR A 835 20.91 -28.43 -16.93
C THR A 835 20.91 -28.51 -15.40
N LEU A 836 21.87 -29.25 -14.82
CA LEU A 836 21.98 -29.45 -13.37
C LEU A 836 22.14 -28.12 -12.61
N LYS A 837 22.89 -27.15 -13.17
CA LYS A 837 23.05 -25.79 -12.61
C LYS A 837 21.71 -25.08 -12.39
N TYR A 838 20.80 -25.17 -13.35
CA TYR A 838 19.51 -24.48 -13.25
C TYR A 838 18.61 -25.09 -12.17
N ARG A 839 18.55 -26.43 -12.12
CA ARG A 839 17.79 -27.18 -11.13
C ARG A 839 18.32 -26.94 -9.71
N ALA A 840 19.64 -26.93 -9.53
CA ALA A 840 20.29 -26.60 -8.25
C ALA A 840 19.93 -25.19 -7.76
N ARG A 841 20.04 -24.18 -8.63
CA ARG A 841 19.68 -22.79 -8.28
C ARG A 841 18.22 -22.65 -7.85
N LEU A 842 17.29 -23.30 -8.56
CA LEU A 842 15.86 -23.22 -8.22
C LEU A 842 15.54 -23.90 -6.89
N LEU A 843 16.10 -25.09 -6.64
CA LEU A 843 15.96 -25.79 -5.37
C LEU A 843 16.52 -24.93 -4.23
N ALA A 844 17.72 -24.38 -4.39
CA ALA A 844 18.33 -23.51 -3.40
C ALA A 844 17.48 -22.26 -3.09
N SER A 845 17.05 -21.53 -4.13
CA SER A 845 16.23 -20.32 -4.02
C SER A 845 14.81 -20.56 -3.49
N SER A 846 14.32 -21.81 -3.49
CA SER A 846 13.02 -22.19 -2.92
C SER A 846 13.06 -22.42 -1.40
N THR A 847 14.25 -22.57 -0.82
CA THR A 847 14.41 -22.73 0.63
C THR A 847 14.10 -21.42 1.39
N PRO A 848 13.47 -21.46 2.59
CA PRO A 848 13.26 -20.29 3.41
C PRO A 848 14.56 -19.51 3.73
N GLN A 849 15.65 -20.24 3.99
CA GLN A 849 16.96 -19.69 4.37
C GLN A 849 17.54 -18.75 3.30
N SER A 850 17.34 -19.09 2.03
CA SER A 850 17.78 -18.28 0.88
C SER A 850 17.08 -16.92 0.78
N GLY A 851 15.93 -16.75 1.45
CA GLY A 851 15.06 -15.57 1.33
C GLY A 851 15.00 -14.69 2.57
N TYR A 852 15.71 -15.01 3.66
CA TYR A 852 15.59 -14.20 4.89
C TYR A 852 16.07 -12.76 4.71
N TRP A 853 17.13 -12.52 3.92
CA TRP A 853 17.61 -11.17 3.60
C TRP A 853 16.56 -10.28 2.90
N LEU A 854 15.60 -10.86 2.17
CA LEU A 854 14.51 -10.11 1.50
C LEU A 854 13.51 -9.50 2.48
N ASN A 855 13.48 -9.97 3.73
CA ASN A 855 12.60 -9.46 4.79
C ASN A 855 13.36 -8.61 5.83
N ALA A 856 14.64 -8.34 5.58
CA ALA A 856 15.45 -7.51 6.45
C ALA A 856 15.12 -6.02 6.25
N TYR A 857 14.96 -5.29 7.35
CA TYR A 857 14.79 -3.84 7.29
C TYR A 857 16.11 -3.18 6.84
N PRO A 858 16.14 -2.42 5.73
CA PRO A 858 17.38 -1.88 5.18
C PRO A 858 17.87 -0.69 6.02
N SER A 859 18.81 -0.93 6.92
CA SER A 859 19.37 0.09 7.83
C SER A 859 20.88 -0.03 7.95
N ALA A 860 21.59 1.08 7.74
CA ALA A 860 23.03 1.15 7.94
C ALA A 860 23.37 0.90 9.41
N ASN A 861 22.65 1.53 10.33
CA ASN A 861 22.86 1.43 11.78
C ASN A 861 22.67 0.00 12.33
N LEU A 862 21.77 -0.79 11.72
CA LEU A 862 21.56 -2.20 12.11
C LEU A 862 22.51 -3.17 11.39
N GLY A 863 23.38 -2.67 10.50
CA GLY A 863 24.23 -3.49 9.66
C GLY A 863 23.46 -4.31 8.62
N THR A 864 22.27 -3.88 8.20
CA THR A 864 21.36 -4.63 7.31
C THR A 864 21.10 -3.96 5.95
N LEU A 865 21.61 -2.74 5.71
CA LEU A 865 21.56 -2.11 4.40
C LEU A 865 22.48 -2.83 3.39
N LEU A 866 21.95 -3.22 2.23
CA LEU A 866 22.77 -3.56 1.06
C LEU A 866 22.86 -2.32 0.17
N ASP A 867 24.05 -1.98 -0.31
CA ASP A 867 24.22 -0.95 -1.34
C ASP A 867 23.67 -1.43 -2.70
N ARG A 868 23.53 -0.51 -3.68
CA ARG A 868 22.93 -0.81 -4.99
C ARG A 868 23.66 -1.94 -5.71
N THR A 869 24.99 -1.95 -5.71
CA THR A 869 25.81 -2.94 -6.42
C THR A 869 25.68 -4.31 -5.76
N THR A 870 25.79 -4.37 -4.43
CA THR A 870 25.59 -5.61 -3.66
C THR A 870 24.20 -6.17 -3.85
N LEU A 871 23.16 -5.32 -3.83
CA LEU A 871 21.78 -5.71 -4.03
C LEU A 871 21.55 -6.26 -5.44
N ALA A 872 22.06 -5.58 -6.47
CA ALA A 872 21.98 -6.02 -7.87
C ALA A 872 22.62 -7.40 -8.07
N VAL A 873 23.85 -7.62 -7.56
CA VAL A 873 24.52 -8.92 -7.66
C VAL A 873 23.76 -10.01 -6.91
N ALA A 874 23.26 -9.73 -5.69
CA ALA A 874 22.47 -10.69 -4.91
C ALA A 874 21.16 -11.10 -5.61
N ILE A 875 20.44 -10.14 -6.21
CA ILE A 875 19.25 -10.39 -7.01
C ILE A 875 19.60 -11.20 -8.27
N SER A 876 20.66 -10.82 -8.99
CA SER A 876 21.08 -11.48 -10.22
C SER A 876 21.51 -12.93 -10.01
N LEU A 877 22.30 -13.22 -8.97
CA LEU A 877 22.66 -14.60 -8.59
C LEU A 877 21.42 -15.43 -8.23
N ARG A 878 20.48 -14.87 -7.45
CA ARG A 878 19.22 -15.52 -7.07
C ARG A 878 18.36 -15.84 -8.29
N LEU A 879 18.25 -14.91 -9.24
CA LEU A 879 17.43 -15.02 -10.45
C LEU A 879 18.13 -15.77 -11.60
N GLY A 880 19.45 -15.99 -11.53
CA GLY A 880 20.25 -16.63 -12.59
C GLY A 880 20.49 -15.72 -13.79
N LEU A 881 20.51 -14.41 -13.55
CA LEU A 881 20.77 -13.36 -14.54
C LEU A 881 22.28 -13.24 -14.82
N GLN A 882 22.60 -12.40 -15.81
CA GLN A 882 23.97 -11.96 -16.03
C GLN A 882 24.31 -10.89 -14.97
N THR A 883 25.45 -11.04 -14.30
CA THR A 883 25.97 -10.11 -13.28
C THR A 883 27.01 -9.17 -13.88
N ASN A 884 27.84 -9.70 -14.77
CA ASN A 884 29.02 -9.03 -15.30
C ASN A 884 29.30 -9.48 -16.73
N GLU A 885 30.06 -8.69 -17.50
CA GLU A 885 30.68 -9.16 -18.73
C GLU A 885 31.73 -10.25 -18.44
N PRO A 886 32.01 -11.17 -19.38
CA PRO A 886 33.02 -12.19 -19.19
C PRO A 886 34.39 -11.53 -19.24
N HIS A 887 35.22 -11.80 -18.25
CA HIS A 887 36.53 -11.20 -18.09
C HIS A 887 37.53 -12.20 -17.52
N ARG A 888 38.82 -11.90 -17.63
CA ARG A 888 39.86 -12.72 -17.00
C ARG A 888 39.97 -12.36 -15.52
N CYS A 889 39.81 -13.35 -14.66
CA CYS A 889 39.91 -13.21 -13.22
C CYS A 889 41.38 -13.05 -12.77
N ARG A 890 41.61 -12.44 -11.61
CA ARG A 890 42.94 -12.36 -10.93
C ARG A 890 43.63 -13.72 -10.70
N CYS A 891 42.90 -14.83 -10.74
CA CYS A 891 43.46 -16.17 -10.68
C CYS A 891 43.87 -16.76 -12.04
N GLY A 892 43.74 -16.02 -13.13
CA GLY A 892 44.06 -16.44 -14.51
C GLY A 892 42.88 -17.05 -15.28
N GLU A 893 41.89 -17.59 -14.56
CA GLU A 893 40.68 -18.23 -15.07
C GLU A 893 39.67 -17.25 -15.68
N HIS A 894 38.75 -17.79 -16.48
CA HIS A 894 37.67 -17.01 -17.10
C HIS A 894 36.46 -16.87 -16.15
N ALA A 895 36.08 -15.64 -15.82
CA ALA A 895 34.86 -15.35 -15.06
C ALA A 895 33.64 -15.36 -15.99
N ASP A 896 32.64 -16.20 -15.71
CA ASP A 896 31.43 -16.30 -16.53
C ASP A 896 30.51 -15.08 -16.38
N ARG A 897 29.64 -14.84 -17.38
CA ARG A 897 28.69 -13.72 -17.38
C ARG A 897 27.73 -13.68 -16.18
N ARG A 898 27.64 -14.78 -15.43
CA ARG A 898 26.74 -14.98 -14.28
C ARG A 898 27.46 -14.92 -12.94
N GLY A 899 28.75 -14.61 -12.92
CA GLY A 899 29.53 -14.37 -11.71
C GLY A 899 29.78 -15.61 -10.84
N HIS A 900 29.45 -16.82 -11.32
CA HIS A 900 29.57 -18.04 -10.51
C HIS A 900 31.03 -18.32 -10.15
N HIS A 901 31.96 -18.02 -11.07
CA HIS A 901 33.40 -18.18 -10.82
C HIS A 901 33.85 -17.47 -9.53
N GLY A 902 33.36 -16.25 -9.27
CA GLY A 902 33.74 -15.48 -8.08
C GLY A 902 33.31 -16.12 -6.76
N LEU A 903 32.28 -16.98 -6.77
CA LEU A 903 31.75 -17.65 -5.56
C LEU A 903 32.70 -18.72 -5.02
N SER A 904 33.47 -19.37 -5.91
CA SER A 904 34.41 -20.46 -5.62
C SER A 904 35.89 -20.13 -5.87
N CYS A 905 36.20 -19.00 -6.54
CA CYS A 905 37.56 -18.54 -6.81
C CYS A 905 38.43 -18.42 -5.53
N GLY A 906 39.62 -19.03 -5.56
CA GLY A 906 40.58 -19.00 -4.46
C GLY A 906 41.28 -17.67 -4.22
N ARG A 907 41.33 -16.77 -5.23
CA ARG A 907 41.94 -15.43 -5.11
C ARG A 907 40.92 -14.30 -4.91
N SER A 908 39.62 -14.61 -4.79
CA SER A 908 38.59 -13.58 -4.57
C SER A 908 38.47 -13.21 -3.09
N ALA A 909 38.68 -11.93 -2.77
CA ALA A 909 38.64 -11.39 -1.42
C ALA A 909 37.29 -11.65 -0.70
N GLY A 910 36.19 -11.73 -1.44
CA GLY A 910 34.86 -11.95 -0.90
C GLY A 910 34.69 -13.27 -0.14
N ARG A 911 35.49 -14.31 -0.43
CA ARG A 911 35.41 -15.60 0.29
C ARG A 911 35.82 -15.48 1.75
N ILE A 912 36.93 -14.77 2.02
CA ILE A 912 37.43 -14.54 3.38
C ILE A 912 36.48 -13.60 4.12
N ALA A 913 36.04 -12.51 3.49
CA ALA A 913 35.08 -11.58 4.07
C ALA A 913 33.73 -12.26 4.43
N ARG A 914 33.23 -13.16 3.57
CA ARG A 914 32.01 -13.95 3.81
C ARG A 914 32.15 -14.86 5.02
N HIS A 915 33.29 -15.52 5.15
CA HIS A 915 33.62 -16.42 6.27
C HIS A 915 33.70 -15.67 7.59
N ALA A 916 34.49 -14.58 7.64
CA ALA A 916 34.64 -13.73 8.82
C ALA A 916 33.30 -13.10 9.26
N ALA A 917 32.51 -12.59 8.31
CA ALA A 917 31.21 -11.98 8.61
C ALA A 917 30.17 -12.98 9.15
N LEU A 918 30.20 -14.24 8.68
CA LEU A 918 29.38 -15.32 9.24
C LEU A 918 29.79 -15.63 10.68
N ASN A 919 31.08 -15.83 10.92
CA ASN A 919 31.60 -16.19 12.25
C ASN A 919 31.40 -15.09 13.30
N ASP A 920 31.66 -13.82 12.96
CA ASP A 920 31.37 -12.72 13.88
C ASP A 920 29.86 -12.51 14.09
N THR A 921 29.01 -12.85 13.12
CA THR A 921 27.54 -12.86 13.34
C THR A 921 27.13 -13.95 14.32
N ILE A 922 27.71 -15.16 14.23
CA ILE A 922 27.47 -16.26 15.18
C ILE A 922 27.99 -15.89 16.58
N ARG A 923 29.22 -15.40 16.68
CA ARG A 923 29.83 -14.93 17.95
C ARG A 923 29.00 -13.84 18.61
N ARG A 924 28.57 -12.81 17.87
CA ARG A 924 27.69 -11.75 18.40
C ARG A 924 26.32 -12.27 18.83
N ALA A 925 25.78 -13.28 18.15
CA ALA A 925 24.53 -13.93 18.53
C ALA A 925 24.68 -14.74 19.84
N LEU A 926 25.77 -15.50 20.00
CA LEU A 926 26.09 -16.20 21.24
C LEU A 926 26.29 -15.22 22.42
N ALA A 927 27.06 -14.15 22.22
CA ALA A 927 27.24 -13.12 23.24
C ALA A 927 25.90 -12.44 23.63
N SER A 928 25.04 -12.15 22.66
CA SER A 928 23.68 -11.61 22.90
C SER A 928 22.72 -12.62 23.54
N ALA A 929 23.08 -13.91 23.56
CA ALA A 929 22.38 -15.00 24.22
C ALA A 929 23.03 -15.38 25.57
N ASN A 930 23.82 -14.48 26.16
CA ASN A 930 24.59 -14.66 27.40
C ASN A 930 25.53 -15.89 27.37
N VAL A 931 26.05 -16.24 26.20
CA VAL A 931 27.11 -17.24 26.02
C VAL A 931 28.34 -16.52 25.46
N PRO A 932 29.27 -16.05 26.31
CA PRO A 932 30.51 -15.45 25.85
C PRO A 932 31.27 -16.42 24.94
N ALA A 933 31.78 -15.91 23.82
CA ALA A 933 32.43 -16.72 22.81
C ALA A 933 33.58 -15.96 22.13
N THR A 934 34.66 -16.66 21.85
CA THR A 934 35.83 -16.16 21.11
C THR A 934 35.88 -16.74 19.70
N LEU A 935 36.58 -16.05 18.80
CA LEU A 935 37.05 -16.62 17.54
C LEU A 935 38.50 -17.08 17.68
N GLU A 936 38.94 -17.98 16.80
CA GLU A 936 40.34 -18.46 16.70
C GLU A 936 40.98 -18.89 18.05
N PRO A 937 40.29 -19.69 18.89
CA PRO A 937 40.69 -19.99 20.27
C PRO A 937 42.11 -20.58 20.36
N SER A 938 42.94 -19.98 21.21
CA SER A 938 44.27 -20.50 21.56
C SER A 938 44.17 -21.80 22.37
N GLY A 939 45.10 -22.73 22.12
CA GLY A 939 45.20 -24.00 22.86
C GLY A 939 44.32 -25.14 22.30
N ILE A 940 43.43 -24.87 21.34
CA ILE A 940 42.64 -25.90 20.66
C ILE A 940 43.09 -25.98 19.21
N MET A 941 43.94 -26.97 18.95
CA MET A 941 44.42 -27.28 17.62
C MET A 941 43.81 -28.60 17.14
N ARG A 942 43.71 -28.68 15.82
CA ARG A 942 43.41 -29.90 15.07
C ARG A 942 44.69 -30.69 14.82
N ASP A 943 44.56 -31.93 14.41
CA ASP A 943 45.70 -32.80 14.02
C ASP A 943 46.56 -32.21 12.87
N ASP A 944 46.01 -31.28 12.07
CA ASP A 944 46.72 -30.52 11.03
C ASP A 944 47.22 -29.12 11.48
N GLY A 945 47.35 -28.89 12.79
CA GLY A 945 47.92 -27.69 13.40
C GLY A 945 47.07 -26.41 13.28
N LYS A 946 45.84 -26.51 12.77
CA LYS A 946 44.92 -25.37 12.59
C LYS A 946 43.94 -25.24 13.74
N ARG A 947 43.31 -24.07 13.87
CA ARG A 947 42.27 -23.79 14.88
C ARG A 947 40.85 -23.97 14.30
N PRO A 948 39.83 -24.22 15.14
CA PRO A 948 38.44 -24.00 14.77
C PRO A 948 38.12 -22.51 14.71
N ASP A 949 37.07 -22.11 13.95
CA ASP A 949 36.70 -20.70 13.80
C ASP A 949 36.32 -20.03 15.13
N GLY A 950 35.67 -20.75 16.05
CA GLY A 950 35.24 -20.18 17.33
C GLY A 950 34.81 -21.18 18.39
N MET A 951 34.76 -20.70 19.63
CA MET A 951 34.40 -21.48 20.82
C MET A 951 33.63 -20.65 21.86
N SER A 952 32.67 -21.27 22.55
CA SER A 952 32.05 -20.70 23.76
C SER A 952 32.97 -20.81 24.98
N LEU A 953 33.11 -19.74 25.75
CA LEU A 953 33.91 -19.69 26.98
C LEU A 953 33.20 -20.31 28.19
N VAL A 954 31.94 -20.71 28.03
CA VAL A 954 31.10 -21.38 29.03
C VAL A 954 30.49 -22.66 28.46
N PRO A 955 30.15 -23.67 29.28
CA PRO A 955 29.48 -24.89 28.85
C PRO A 955 28.21 -24.63 28.03
N TRP A 956 28.16 -25.18 26.82
CA TRP A 956 27.01 -25.08 25.95
C TRP A 956 25.96 -26.12 26.29
N LYS A 957 26.33 -27.40 26.38
CA LYS A 957 25.38 -28.50 26.58
C LYS A 957 26.06 -29.74 27.16
N ARG A 958 25.49 -30.31 28.23
CA ARG A 958 26.03 -31.46 29.00
C ARG A 958 27.47 -31.22 29.49
N GLY A 959 27.75 -30.07 30.10
CA GLY A 959 29.09 -29.69 30.59
C GLY A 959 30.11 -29.31 29.50
N ARG A 960 29.86 -29.62 28.23
CA ARG A 960 30.81 -29.43 27.12
C ARG A 960 30.75 -28.03 26.51
N LEU A 961 31.91 -27.48 26.15
CA LEU A 961 32.03 -26.21 25.42
C LEU A 961 31.59 -26.38 23.96
N LEU A 962 30.86 -25.41 23.39
CA LEU A 962 30.57 -25.39 21.95
C LEU A 962 31.83 -24.97 21.21
N VAL A 963 32.24 -25.78 20.24
CA VAL A 963 33.24 -25.42 19.23
C VAL A 963 32.53 -25.43 17.89
N TRP A 964 32.69 -24.38 17.09
CA TRP A 964 32.10 -24.35 15.74
C TRP A 964 33.14 -23.98 14.69
N ASP A 965 32.88 -24.43 13.48
CA ASP A 965 33.67 -24.12 12.30
C ASP A 965 32.73 -23.95 11.11
N ALA A 966 32.58 -22.72 10.65
CA ALA A 966 31.66 -22.33 9.61
C ALA A 966 32.22 -22.67 8.22
N THR A 967 31.35 -22.78 7.22
CA THR A 967 31.79 -22.92 5.83
C THR A 967 30.72 -22.46 4.88
N CYS A 968 31.10 -21.67 3.88
CA CYS A 968 30.22 -21.26 2.80
C CYS A 968 30.68 -21.89 1.47
N VAL A 969 29.99 -22.95 1.05
CA VAL A 969 30.31 -23.71 -0.17
C VAL A 969 29.49 -23.24 -1.37
N ASP A 970 30.07 -23.29 -2.56
CA ASP A 970 29.39 -22.88 -3.78
C ASP A 970 28.31 -23.91 -4.18
N THR A 971 27.04 -23.49 -4.21
CA THR A 971 25.89 -24.33 -4.65
C THR A 971 26.07 -24.85 -6.09
N LEU A 972 26.74 -24.07 -6.94
CA LEU A 972 26.80 -24.29 -8.40
C LEU A 972 28.16 -24.78 -8.90
N ALA A 973 29.11 -25.04 -7.99
CA ALA A 973 30.40 -25.64 -8.31
C ALA A 973 30.21 -27.01 -9.00
N PRO A 974 30.97 -27.33 -10.07
CA PRO A 974 30.78 -28.55 -10.85
C PRO A 974 30.72 -29.86 -10.03
N SER A 975 31.58 -29.98 -9.01
CA SER A 975 31.65 -31.13 -8.08
C SER A 975 30.43 -31.27 -7.16
N HIS A 976 29.64 -30.21 -6.97
CA HIS A 976 28.45 -30.21 -6.10
C HIS A 976 27.15 -30.44 -6.88
N LEU A 977 27.11 -30.08 -8.17
CA LEU A 977 25.91 -30.11 -9.02
C LEU A 977 25.14 -31.45 -9.05
N PRO A 978 25.78 -32.64 -9.09
CA PRO A 978 25.04 -33.90 -9.07
C PRO A 978 24.17 -34.07 -7.82
N SER A 979 24.60 -33.50 -6.70
CA SER A 979 23.89 -33.47 -5.42
C SER A 979 22.96 -32.27 -5.26
N THR A 980 23.42 -31.03 -5.50
CA THR A 980 22.62 -29.82 -5.27
C THR A 980 21.44 -29.68 -6.23
N SER A 981 21.53 -30.30 -7.41
CA SER A 981 20.42 -30.45 -8.34
C SER A 981 19.34 -31.44 -7.87
N ARG A 982 19.62 -32.31 -6.92
CA ARG A 982 18.66 -33.27 -6.34
C ARG A 982 18.04 -32.74 -5.06
N GLU A 983 18.84 -32.09 -4.22
CA GLU A 983 18.44 -31.62 -2.88
C GLU A 983 19.14 -30.29 -2.51
N ALA A 984 18.37 -29.34 -1.97
CA ALA A 984 18.89 -28.04 -1.55
C ALA A 984 19.61 -28.11 -0.19
N GLY A 985 20.84 -27.62 -0.12
CA GLY A 985 21.68 -27.77 1.07
C GLY A 985 22.56 -29.01 1.05
N ALA A 986 22.53 -29.83 -0.02
CA ALA A 986 23.33 -31.05 -0.12
C ALA A 986 24.85 -30.79 -0.16
N ALA A 987 25.30 -29.64 -0.69
CA ALA A 987 26.72 -29.27 -0.61
C ALA A 987 27.09 -28.85 0.82
N ALA A 988 26.23 -28.08 1.49
CA ALA A 988 26.42 -27.70 2.88
C ALA A 988 26.46 -28.92 3.82
N GLY A 989 25.53 -29.87 3.67
CA GLY A 989 25.51 -31.11 4.46
C GLY A 989 26.73 -32.00 4.22
N ARG A 990 27.25 -32.09 2.98
CA ARG A 990 28.52 -32.79 2.72
C ARG A 990 29.70 -32.08 3.39
N ALA A 991 29.73 -30.75 3.38
CA ALA A 991 30.77 -29.97 4.04
C ALA A 991 30.70 -30.10 5.58
N GLU A 992 29.50 -30.15 6.16
CA GLU A 992 29.27 -30.45 7.58
C GLU A 992 29.80 -31.84 7.95
N MET A 993 29.45 -32.88 7.19
CA MET A 993 29.94 -34.24 7.42
C MET A 993 31.47 -34.33 7.36
N MET A 994 32.09 -33.68 6.37
CA MET A 994 33.56 -33.63 6.24
C MET A 994 34.21 -32.90 7.41
N LYS A 995 33.64 -31.78 7.88
CA LYS A 995 34.13 -31.11 9.09
C LYS A 995 33.93 -31.98 10.32
N GLY A 996 32.76 -32.60 10.52
CA GLY A 996 32.51 -33.50 11.66
C GLY A 996 33.57 -34.62 11.80
N ARG A 997 33.96 -35.26 10.69
CA ARG A 997 35.08 -36.23 10.69
C ARG A 997 36.43 -35.59 11.02
N LYS A 998 36.69 -34.40 10.47
CA LYS A 998 37.94 -33.63 10.61
C LYS A 998 38.13 -32.97 12.00
N TYR A 999 37.16 -33.16 12.90
CA TYR A 999 37.15 -32.74 14.30
C TYR A 999 36.70 -33.88 15.24
N ALA A 1000 36.68 -35.13 14.77
CA ALA A 1000 36.25 -36.28 15.56
C ALA A 1000 37.20 -36.63 16.72
N SER A 1001 38.47 -36.20 16.64
CA SER A 1001 39.52 -36.34 17.66
C SER A 1001 39.45 -35.30 18.78
N LEU A 1002 38.51 -34.33 18.75
CA LEU A 1002 38.32 -33.39 19.87
C LEU A 1002 37.88 -34.15 21.13
N GLY A 1003 38.64 -33.96 22.22
CA GLY A 1003 38.41 -34.63 23.50
C GLY A 1003 37.02 -34.35 24.10
N GLU A 1004 36.63 -35.21 25.05
CA GLU A 1004 35.25 -35.28 25.54
C GLU A 1004 34.69 -33.99 26.15
N GLY A 1005 35.53 -33.03 26.56
CA GLY A 1005 35.12 -31.71 27.03
C GLY A 1005 34.46 -30.81 25.98
N TYR A 1006 34.50 -31.19 24.69
CA TYR A 1006 34.04 -30.35 23.58
C TYR A 1006 32.81 -30.91 22.85
N MET A 1007 31.99 -30.00 22.33
CA MET A 1007 30.88 -30.28 21.43
C MET A 1007 31.13 -29.54 20.12
N PHE A 1008 31.71 -30.23 19.15
CA PHE A 1008 31.92 -29.69 17.81
C PHE A 1008 30.60 -29.64 17.02
N VAL A 1009 30.27 -28.49 16.42
CA VAL A 1009 29.12 -28.33 15.53
C VAL A 1009 29.54 -27.56 14.27
N PRO A 1010 29.54 -28.19 13.07
CA PRO A 1010 29.89 -27.49 11.84
C PRO A 1010 28.74 -26.58 11.38
N PHE A 1011 29.05 -25.36 10.95
CA PHE A 1011 28.04 -24.42 10.44
C PHE A 1011 28.12 -24.33 8.91
N GLY A 1012 27.54 -25.31 8.21
CA GLY A 1012 27.53 -25.35 6.75
C GLY A 1012 26.41 -24.52 6.12
N VAL A 1013 26.79 -23.61 5.22
CA VAL A 1013 25.85 -22.88 4.34
C VAL A 1013 26.30 -22.95 2.89
N GLU A 1014 25.37 -22.88 1.95
CA GLU A 1014 25.69 -22.73 0.54
C GLU A 1014 25.60 -21.26 0.10
N THR A 1015 26.30 -20.88 -0.97
CA THR A 1015 26.32 -19.51 -1.51
C THR A 1015 24.94 -18.99 -1.89
N LEU A 1016 24.05 -19.83 -2.42
CA LEU A 1016 22.67 -19.42 -2.73
C LEU A 1016 21.73 -19.40 -1.51
N GLY A 1017 22.24 -19.71 -0.31
CA GLY A 1017 21.56 -19.53 0.97
C GLY A 1017 20.91 -20.74 1.66
N PRO A 1018 20.78 -21.96 1.08
CA PRO A 1018 20.47 -23.16 1.87
C PRO A 1018 21.51 -23.41 2.96
N TRP A 1019 21.06 -23.89 4.12
CA TRP A 1019 21.94 -24.30 5.23
C TRP A 1019 21.92 -25.83 5.37
N GLY A 1020 22.99 -26.42 5.90
CA GLY A 1020 23.04 -27.83 6.26
C GLY A 1020 22.15 -28.17 7.46
N LEU A 1021 22.25 -29.38 7.97
CA LEU A 1021 21.38 -29.85 9.07
C LEU A 1021 21.89 -29.33 10.42
N GLU A 1022 23.20 -29.43 10.66
CA GLU A 1022 23.84 -29.00 11.91
C GLU A 1022 23.77 -27.48 12.05
N ALA A 1023 24.01 -26.72 10.97
CA ALA A 1023 23.82 -25.27 10.96
C ALA A 1023 22.38 -24.84 11.33
N ARG A 1024 21.36 -25.56 10.85
CA ARG A 1024 19.95 -25.28 11.20
C ARG A 1024 19.66 -25.59 12.67
N GLN A 1025 20.24 -26.67 13.21
CA GLN A 1025 20.06 -27.03 14.61
C GLN A 1025 20.76 -26.04 15.54
N LEU A 1026 22.01 -25.66 15.26
CA LEU A 1026 22.74 -24.64 16.01
C LEU A 1026 22.04 -23.28 15.96
N PHE A 1027 21.59 -22.86 14.77
CA PHE A 1027 20.78 -21.64 14.63
C PHE A 1027 19.51 -21.69 15.48
N LYS A 1028 18.82 -22.84 15.54
CA LYS A 1028 17.61 -23.00 16.34
C LYS A 1028 17.92 -22.90 17.84
N ASP A 1029 18.98 -23.58 18.30
CA ASP A 1029 19.39 -23.56 19.71
C ASP A 1029 19.83 -22.14 20.14
N ILE A 1030 20.61 -21.42 19.31
CA ILE A 1030 20.96 -20.00 19.54
C ILE A 1030 19.71 -19.12 19.52
N SER A 1031 18.80 -19.32 18.56
CA SER A 1031 17.56 -18.54 18.46
C SER A 1031 16.66 -18.71 19.67
N THR A 1032 16.55 -19.92 20.21
CA THR A 1032 15.81 -20.20 21.45
C THR A 1032 16.40 -19.41 22.62
N ARG A 1033 17.72 -19.47 22.85
CA ARG A 1033 18.38 -18.69 23.91
C ARG A 1033 18.27 -17.18 23.70
N LEU A 1034 18.36 -16.70 22.46
CA LEU A 1034 18.13 -15.28 22.14
C LEU A 1034 16.71 -14.83 22.50
N ILE A 1035 15.69 -15.65 22.24
CA ILE A 1035 14.30 -15.35 22.62
C ILE A 1035 14.13 -15.40 24.15
N GLU A 1036 14.79 -16.35 24.83
CA GLU A 1036 14.79 -16.45 26.29
C GLU A 1036 15.44 -15.23 26.98
N VAL A 1037 16.58 -14.75 26.46
CA VAL A 1037 17.31 -13.60 27.00
C VAL A 1037 16.63 -12.27 26.64
N SER A 1038 16.33 -12.04 25.36
CA SER A 1038 15.77 -10.75 24.89
C SER A 1038 14.27 -10.58 25.13
N ARG A 1039 13.54 -11.68 25.35
CA ARG A 1039 12.07 -11.76 25.39
C ARG A 1039 11.35 -11.31 24.10
N ASP A 1040 12.06 -11.02 23.00
CA ASP A 1040 11.44 -10.75 21.68
C ASP A 1040 11.28 -12.07 20.89
N PRO A 1041 10.05 -12.53 20.60
CA PRO A 1041 9.81 -13.74 19.80
C PRO A 1041 10.38 -13.67 18.37
N ARG A 1042 10.75 -12.48 17.88
CA ARG A 1042 11.36 -12.26 16.56
C ARG A 1042 12.89 -12.28 16.57
N ALA A 1043 13.55 -12.43 17.73
CA ALA A 1043 15.01 -12.39 17.84
C ALA A 1043 15.72 -13.38 16.88
N GLY A 1044 15.20 -14.60 16.75
CA GLY A 1044 15.70 -15.58 15.76
C GLY A 1044 15.52 -15.15 14.30
N SER A 1045 14.45 -14.40 13.98
CA SER A 1045 14.26 -13.83 12.63
C SER A 1045 15.30 -12.77 12.30
N TYR A 1046 15.64 -11.91 13.27
CA TYR A 1046 16.70 -10.91 13.09
C TYR A 1046 18.09 -11.54 12.93
N LEU A 1047 18.38 -12.62 13.68
CA LEU A 1047 19.59 -13.43 13.46
C LEU A 1047 19.62 -14.02 12.04
N ALA A 1048 18.52 -14.63 11.60
CA ALA A 1048 18.41 -15.23 10.28
C ALA A 1048 18.60 -14.20 9.14
N GLN A 1049 18.03 -13.01 9.30
CA GLN A 1049 18.23 -11.87 8.39
C GLN A 1049 19.71 -11.45 8.31
N ARG A 1050 20.39 -11.29 9.46
CA ARG A 1050 21.81 -10.92 9.53
C ARG A 1050 22.72 -11.96 8.89
N LEU A 1051 22.53 -13.24 9.18
CA LEU A 1051 23.27 -14.35 8.55
C LEU A 1051 23.06 -14.37 7.03
N SER A 1052 21.81 -14.23 6.57
CA SER A 1052 21.46 -14.22 5.15
C SER A 1052 22.07 -13.01 4.42
N ILE A 1053 22.11 -11.83 5.06
CA ILE A 1053 22.78 -10.62 4.56
C ILE A 1053 24.30 -10.78 4.49
N ALA A 1054 24.93 -11.39 5.49
CA ALA A 1054 26.37 -11.66 5.47
C ALA A 1054 26.75 -12.55 4.26
N ILE A 1055 25.92 -13.56 3.95
CA ILE A 1055 26.08 -14.39 2.75
C ILE A 1055 25.94 -13.54 1.47
N GLN A 1056 24.91 -12.71 1.34
CA GLN A 1056 24.71 -11.90 0.12
C GLN A 1056 25.81 -10.85 -0.10
N ARG A 1057 26.24 -10.13 0.96
CA ARG A 1057 27.40 -9.22 0.88
C ARG A 1057 28.67 -9.97 0.47
N GLY A 1058 28.92 -11.10 1.11
CA GLY A 1058 30.07 -11.94 0.83
C GLY A 1058 30.05 -12.53 -0.59
N ASN A 1059 28.87 -12.81 -1.15
CA ASN A 1059 28.71 -13.21 -2.55
C ASN A 1059 29.01 -12.05 -3.50
N ALA A 1060 28.45 -10.86 -3.25
CA ALA A 1060 28.70 -9.68 -4.08
C ALA A 1060 30.19 -9.32 -4.08
N ALA A 1061 30.84 -9.26 -2.92
CA ALA A 1061 32.28 -9.09 -2.80
C ALA A 1061 33.07 -10.23 -3.50
N SER A 1062 32.51 -11.44 -3.56
CA SER A 1062 33.11 -12.59 -4.26
C SER A 1062 33.12 -12.38 -5.78
N VAL A 1063 32.05 -11.82 -6.34
CA VAL A 1063 31.96 -11.49 -7.78
C VAL A 1063 32.75 -10.22 -8.12
N LEU A 1064 32.65 -9.17 -7.30
CA LEU A 1064 33.44 -7.94 -7.48
C LEU A 1064 34.95 -8.20 -7.36
N GLY A 1065 35.36 -9.17 -6.53
CA GLY A 1065 36.76 -9.56 -6.32
C GLY A 1065 37.42 -10.30 -7.49
N THR A 1066 36.71 -10.58 -8.60
CA THR A 1066 37.32 -11.21 -9.79
C THR A 1066 37.96 -10.19 -10.73
N LEU A 1067 37.61 -8.90 -10.63
CA LEU A 1067 38.10 -7.82 -11.51
C LEU A 1067 39.62 -7.60 -11.38
N PRO A 1068 40.37 -7.33 -12.47
CA PRO A 1068 41.77 -6.93 -12.38
C PRO A 1068 41.97 -5.59 -11.64
N ASP A 1069 43.17 -5.36 -11.08
CA ASP A 1069 43.47 -4.21 -10.20
C ASP A 1069 43.54 -2.83 -10.90
N SER A 1070 43.41 -2.78 -12.23
CA SER A 1070 43.62 -1.58 -13.03
C SER A 1070 42.33 -0.75 -13.23
N GLY A 1071 41.91 0.00 -12.21
CA GLY A 1071 41.12 1.24 -12.34
C GLY A 1071 39.85 1.24 -13.21
N SER A 1072 39.26 0.07 -13.50
CA SER A 1072 38.16 -0.07 -14.45
C SER A 1072 36.85 0.45 -13.87
N ASP A 1073 36.10 1.21 -14.66
CA ASP A 1073 34.77 1.69 -14.28
C ASP A 1073 33.85 0.50 -13.98
N LEU A 1074 33.34 0.41 -12.75
CA LEU A 1074 32.43 -0.65 -12.33
C LEU A 1074 31.16 -0.69 -13.19
N ALA A 1075 30.77 0.45 -13.78
CA ALA A 1075 29.65 0.55 -14.71
C ALA A 1075 29.90 -0.09 -16.09
N SER A 1076 31.15 -0.29 -16.50
CA SER A 1076 31.46 -0.91 -17.81
C SER A 1076 31.58 -2.43 -17.75
N ILE A 1077 31.62 -3.03 -16.56
CA ILE A 1077 31.79 -4.48 -16.38
C ILE A 1077 30.54 -5.12 -15.76
N PHE A 1078 29.76 -4.41 -14.95
CA PHE A 1078 28.54 -4.96 -14.34
C PHE A 1078 27.28 -4.54 -15.09
N PHE A 1079 26.38 -5.50 -15.33
CA PHE A 1079 25.02 -5.23 -15.81
C PHE A 1079 24.17 -4.66 -14.66
N LEU A 1080 24.44 -3.41 -14.29
CA LEU A 1080 23.75 -2.68 -13.23
C LEU A 1080 22.36 -2.23 -13.70
N VAL A 1081 21.39 -3.11 -13.49
CA VAL A 1081 19.94 -2.78 -13.57
C VAL A 1081 19.59 -1.80 -12.43
#